data_AF-A0AAE0ZH52-F1
#
_entry.id   AF-A0AAE0ZH52-F1
#
_cell.length_a   1.000
_cell.length_b   1.000
_cell.length_c   1.000
_cell.angle_alpha   90.00
_cell.angle_beta   90.00
_cell.angle_gamma   90.00
#
_symmetry.space_group_name_H-M   'P 1'
#
loop_
_entity.id
_entity.type
_entity.pdbx_description
1 polymer ?
#
loop_
_entity_poly.entity_id
_entity_poly.type
_entity_poly.pdbx_seq_one_letter_code
_entity_poly.pdbx_strand_id
1 'polypeptide(L)'
;MGIDSYQGYQNWCLVQTTTLRTVRIFLQRYTAHCETMEILQIFVFSLCLFWSISVYAMPDPVTLDLDGLINCSCSNPKWCEPITEKGRKEQYAFSVKNDEKYWQFYDWSKLTTIVTAGYFNMSLVCLAHSHNTRVIYMAQVDERTFLDPGLRKKWIKDQLNTVRENYLDGLNFDYEGAIAKNQTILKDAYTALVKETREKFLQVFPHSLIAVDVGWRPNVDERYYDYPALAKYSDFLVLMAYDEQSQIYGECLAGPNCPFDPTLTGVKEFLTAFNGQIRTDKLVLAVPWFGISYKCLKIDHDKCYIEKVPFRGAPCSDSPGQPLDYKDIHKLRIQMPDKYKWNYTSATPFIMYKNHTTNITYQVHYDNVDSLEYKYSLVTTMNLRGVGIFHIDMIDYTDTPEGAKMRRKMFSPLPPTKNTFVPQDSDEIQPWQTGFLEPRPTCPCSDSKLCEPITDQTRKEVFAFSMHNDETHWHFFDWSKITTVVMFNYLNPRLMCLAHSHGARAVILAKLNKKIIFNKNLRSKWVQQMLKTVWSNNLDGINFDVEYACSPNQRHFRNSYTALLKETSEAFRKIMPHTQISVDVIFEATSHYRAYDYQGLAKYSDFLFIMAYDESVHKVGPNSGYHAAKWAITSYLRDNIPASKIVLGIPWYGDLYVCSSLNGDHCIPAKRGERPIIRQVCYCGILNTLQSVPDHYRWNSSSWTPYFSYKDGKLYQIQYDNPQSLSLKYNLASDMGIRGVGMWHIDCLDYSDSAEAQKIRNSMFDPLPSWKMRKPDVKDLKYVPEADHSTDVKDEFPDFLSP
;
A
#
# COMPACT_ATOMS: atom_id res chain seq x y z
N MET A 1 -2.50 19.27 -66.25
CA MET A 1 -3.83 19.05 -65.65
C MET A 1 -4.34 17.73 -66.20
N GLY A 2 -4.24 16.68 -65.38
CA GLY A 2 -4.60 15.30 -65.75
C GLY A 2 -5.93 14.90 -65.10
N ILE A 3 -6.66 14.07 -65.81
CA ILE A 3 -7.98 13.52 -65.53
C ILE A 3 -7.85 11.98 -65.52
N ASP A 4 -8.63 11.34 -64.65
CA ASP A 4 -9.13 9.94 -64.68
C ASP A 4 -8.15 8.78 -64.40
N SER A 5 -8.53 7.65 -63.79
CA SER A 5 -9.77 7.10 -63.18
C SER A 5 -9.36 5.73 -62.55
N TYR A 6 -9.81 5.31 -61.35
CA TYR A 6 -10.95 4.41 -61.03
C TYR A 6 -10.53 3.05 -60.40
N GLN A 7 -11.24 2.68 -59.30
CA GLN A 7 -11.53 1.33 -58.73
C GLN A 7 -10.37 0.37 -58.36
N GLY A 8 -10.33 -0.40 -57.25
CA GLY A 8 -11.25 -0.73 -56.16
C GLY A 8 -10.94 -2.14 -55.59
N TYR A 9 -11.15 -2.36 -54.28
CA TYR A 9 -11.32 -3.66 -53.55
C TYR A 9 -10.09 -4.61 -53.42
N GLN A 10 -9.96 -5.52 -52.44
CA GLN A 10 -10.35 -5.70 -51.03
C GLN A 10 -9.57 -6.95 -50.53
N ASN A 11 -9.17 -6.94 -49.24
CA ASN A 11 -9.10 -8.04 -48.27
C ASN A 11 -8.40 -9.41 -48.50
N TRP A 12 -7.50 -9.69 -47.54
CA TRP A 12 -7.37 -10.92 -46.70
C TRP A 12 -6.49 -12.13 -47.12
N CYS A 13 -5.40 -12.29 -46.35
CA CYS A 13 -5.02 -13.44 -45.49
C CYS A 13 -4.49 -14.80 -46.02
N LEU A 14 -3.36 -15.19 -45.37
CA LEU A 14 -2.86 -16.51 -44.94
C LEU A 14 -2.07 -17.44 -45.91
N VAL A 15 -0.83 -17.72 -45.48
CA VAL A 15 -0.23 -19.06 -45.17
C VAL A 15 0.73 -19.75 -46.16
N GLN A 16 1.96 -19.89 -45.64
CA GLN A 16 2.88 -21.06 -45.63
C GLN A 16 3.96 -21.32 -46.71
N THR A 17 5.19 -21.40 -46.18
CA THR A 17 6.26 -22.41 -46.33
C THR A 17 7.07 -22.55 -47.63
N THR A 18 8.37 -22.28 -47.46
CA THR A 18 9.50 -23.19 -47.69
C THR A 18 9.45 -24.11 -48.93
N THR A 19 10.43 -24.00 -49.84
CA THR A 19 11.62 -24.88 -49.93
C THR A 19 12.22 -24.82 -51.34
N LEU A 20 13.54 -24.56 -51.39
CA LEU A 20 14.42 -24.79 -52.55
C LEU A 20 14.46 -26.28 -52.93
N ARG A 21 14.20 -26.62 -54.20
CA ARG A 21 14.81 -27.75 -54.94
C ARG A 21 14.42 -27.68 -56.42
N THR A 22 15.35 -27.29 -57.30
CA THR A 22 16.06 -28.21 -58.23
C THR A 22 15.26 -28.42 -59.54
N VAL A 23 15.55 -27.63 -60.59
CA VAL A 23 16.42 -27.99 -61.74
C VAL A 23 15.67 -28.69 -62.88
N ARG A 24 15.81 -28.07 -64.07
CA ARG A 24 15.71 -28.62 -65.45
C ARG A 24 14.38 -29.26 -65.85
N ILE A 25 13.83 -28.78 -66.97
CA ILE A 25 13.77 -29.54 -68.23
C ILE A 25 13.38 -28.60 -69.40
N PHE A 26 14.29 -28.53 -70.36
CA PHE A 26 14.12 -28.41 -71.82
C PHE A 26 13.32 -27.28 -72.49
N LEU A 27 14.08 -26.31 -73.02
CA LEU A 27 14.22 -26.01 -74.46
C LEU A 27 13.23 -26.68 -75.45
N GLN A 28 12.47 -25.88 -76.22
CA GLN A 28 12.67 -25.71 -77.68
C GLN A 28 11.55 -24.89 -78.38
N ARG A 29 11.98 -24.13 -79.41
CA ARG A 29 11.24 -23.50 -80.54
C ARG A 29 10.47 -22.21 -80.20
N TYR A 30 10.76 -21.05 -80.78
CA TYR A 30 10.93 -20.75 -82.21
C TYR A 30 11.94 -19.62 -82.48
N THR A 31 12.68 -19.77 -83.58
CA THR A 31 13.57 -18.82 -84.25
C THR A 31 12.83 -17.99 -85.31
N ALA A 32 13.11 -16.68 -85.42
CA ALA A 32 13.27 -15.97 -86.72
C ALA A 32 13.67 -14.46 -86.57
N HIS A 33 14.88 -14.15 -87.07
CA HIS A 33 15.35 -12.94 -87.81
C HIS A 33 15.38 -11.56 -87.11
N CYS A 34 16.57 -10.98 -86.82
CA CYS A 34 17.50 -10.21 -87.70
C CYS A 34 16.86 -8.88 -88.18
N GLU A 35 17.41 -7.67 -88.03
CA GLU A 35 18.75 -7.11 -87.76
C GLU A 35 18.54 -5.67 -87.27
N THR A 36 19.38 -5.17 -86.34
CA THR A 36 20.01 -3.83 -86.39
C THR A 36 20.71 -3.49 -85.06
N MET A 37 21.95 -3.00 -85.21
CA MET A 37 22.70 -2.11 -84.33
C MET A 37 23.62 -2.71 -83.26
N GLU A 38 24.83 -3.05 -83.73
CA GLU A 38 26.11 -3.21 -83.02
C GLU A 38 26.61 -1.94 -82.29
N ILE A 39 25.84 -1.34 -81.37
CA ILE A 39 26.36 -0.24 -80.51
C ILE A 39 26.07 -0.47 -79.02
N LEU A 40 25.87 -1.72 -78.59
CA LEU A 40 25.60 -2.04 -77.18
C LEU A 40 26.40 -3.23 -76.62
N GLN A 41 27.57 -3.54 -77.18
CA GLN A 41 28.46 -4.58 -76.65
C GLN A 41 29.78 -4.07 -76.05
N ILE A 42 30.05 -2.76 -76.09
CA ILE A 42 31.23 -2.16 -75.44
C ILE A 42 30.88 -1.50 -74.09
N PHE A 43 29.60 -1.20 -73.81
CA PHE A 43 29.18 -0.59 -72.54
C PHE A 43 28.84 -1.57 -71.42
N VAL A 44 28.58 -2.85 -71.74
CA VAL A 44 28.15 -3.85 -70.73
C VAL A 44 29.34 -4.68 -70.20
N PHE A 45 30.49 -4.71 -70.90
CA PHE A 45 31.69 -5.42 -70.42
C PHE A 45 32.62 -4.57 -69.54
N SER A 46 32.50 -3.24 -69.56
CA SER A 46 33.29 -2.35 -68.68
C SER A 46 32.66 -2.11 -67.29
N LEU A 47 31.39 -2.48 -67.07
CA LEU A 47 30.72 -2.36 -65.77
C LEU A 47 30.82 -3.62 -64.90
N CYS A 48 31.22 -4.77 -65.46
CA CYS A 48 31.45 -6.00 -64.70
C CYS A 48 32.91 -6.25 -64.31
N LEU A 49 33.87 -5.46 -64.80
CA LEU A 49 35.29 -5.54 -64.41
C LEU A 49 35.72 -4.48 -63.38
N PHE A 50 34.84 -3.53 -63.04
CA PHE A 50 35.04 -2.60 -61.92
C PHE A 50 34.37 -3.04 -60.60
N TRP A 51 33.74 -4.22 -60.57
CA TRP A 51 33.15 -4.81 -59.37
C TRP A 51 33.96 -5.98 -58.78
N SER A 52 35.20 -6.17 -59.24
CA SER A 52 36.11 -7.20 -58.75
C SER A 52 37.47 -6.68 -58.26
N ILE A 53 37.69 -5.35 -58.22
CA ILE A 53 38.86 -4.74 -57.58
C ILE A 53 38.42 -3.46 -56.85
N SER A 54 37.70 -3.61 -55.75
CA SER A 54 37.57 -2.61 -54.67
C SER A 54 37.10 -3.28 -53.36
N VAL A 55 37.54 -4.52 -53.12
CA VAL A 55 37.63 -5.06 -51.75
C VAL A 55 38.94 -4.54 -51.18
N TYR A 56 39.03 -3.22 -50.99
CA TYR A 56 40.05 -2.61 -50.15
C TYR A 56 39.41 -2.33 -48.80
N ALA A 57 39.93 -3.03 -47.80
CA ALA A 57 39.75 -2.80 -46.37
C ALA A 57 38.30 -2.79 -45.86
N MET A 58 37.73 -3.99 -45.69
CA MET A 58 36.85 -4.16 -44.52
C MET A 58 37.71 -3.90 -43.28
N PRO A 59 37.33 -3.00 -42.35
CA PRO A 59 37.94 -3.02 -41.04
C PRO A 59 37.62 -4.38 -40.42
N ASP A 60 38.64 -5.01 -39.85
CA ASP A 60 38.61 -6.35 -39.27
C ASP A 60 37.30 -6.65 -38.52
N PRO A 61 36.78 -7.89 -38.55
CA PRO A 61 35.89 -8.32 -37.47
C PRO A 61 36.64 -7.99 -36.18
N VAL A 62 35.97 -7.32 -35.23
CA VAL A 62 36.55 -7.02 -33.92
C VAL A 62 36.85 -8.37 -33.25
N THR A 63 38.01 -8.93 -33.54
CA THR A 63 38.66 -9.97 -32.76
C THR A 63 39.12 -9.24 -31.52
N LEU A 64 38.25 -9.23 -30.52
CA LEU A 64 38.69 -9.06 -29.15
C LEU A 64 39.71 -10.18 -28.93
N ASP A 65 40.97 -9.80 -28.78
CA ASP A 65 42.03 -10.72 -28.40
C ASP A 65 41.63 -11.29 -27.04
N LEU A 66 41.18 -12.56 -27.04
CA LEU A 66 40.62 -13.25 -25.87
C LEU A 66 41.73 -13.84 -24.99
N ASP A 67 43.00 -13.74 -25.40
CA ASP A 67 44.14 -14.35 -24.73
C ASP A 67 44.90 -13.30 -23.89
N GLY A 68 44.29 -12.92 -22.77
CA GLY A 68 44.93 -12.13 -21.74
C GLY A 68 44.32 -12.46 -20.38
N LEU A 69 44.92 -13.42 -19.67
CA LEU A 69 44.59 -13.72 -18.27
C LEU A 69 44.88 -12.48 -17.41
N ILE A 70 43.88 -11.61 -17.25
CA ILE A 70 43.87 -10.63 -16.18
C ILE A 70 43.79 -11.44 -14.88
N ASN A 71 44.73 -11.21 -13.97
CA ASN A 71 44.82 -12.02 -12.76
C ASN A 71 43.66 -11.63 -11.83
N CYS A 72 42.73 -12.57 -11.60
CA CYS A 72 41.61 -12.40 -10.69
C CYS A 72 42.11 -12.26 -9.24
N SER A 73 41.83 -11.11 -8.60
CA SER A 73 42.27 -10.85 -7.21
C SER A 73 41.29 -11.37 -6.15
N CYS A 74 40.19 -12.02 -6.54
CA CYS A 74 39.26 -12.62 -5.59
C CYS A 74 39.87 -13.87 -4.94
N SER A 75 39.55 -14.12 -3.67
CA SER A 75 39.98 -15.33 -2.96
C SER A 75 39.44 -16.61 -3.59
N ASN A 76 38.29 -16.54 -4.25
CA ASN A 76 37.75 -17.62 -5.08
C ASN A 76 37.72 -17.15 -6.55
N PRO A 77 38.48 -17.79 -7.46
CA PRO A 77 38.52 -17.42 -8.87
C PRO A 77 37.16 -17.45 -9.57
N LYS A 78 36.20 -18.26 -9.10
CA LYS A 78 34.84 -18.30 -9.66
C LYS A 78 34.08 -16.99 -9.50
N TRP A 79 34.46 -16.14 -8.55
CA TRP A 79 33.84 -14.83 -8.36
C TRP A 79 34.31 -13.81 -9.40
N CYS A 80 35.23 -14.17 -10.28
CA CYS A 80 35.55 -13.37 -11.46
C CYS A 80 34.73 -13.81 -12.69
N GLU A 81 33.90 -14.85 -12.57
CA GLU A 81 32.97 -15.23 -13.62
C GLU A 81 31.65 -14.45 -13.48
N PRO A 82 31.01 -14.04 -14.59
CA PRO A 82 29.71 -13.37 -14.54
C PRO A 82 28.61 -14.23 -13.91
N ILE A 83 27.70 -13.60 -13.19
CA ILE A 83 26.54 -14.28 -12.60
C ILE A 83 25.57 -14.72 -13.70
N THR A 84 25.35 -16.04 -13.81
CA THR A 84 24.56 -16.63 -14.90
C THR A 84 23.08 -16.86 -14.56
N GLU A 85 22.66 -16.64 -13.31
CA GLU A 85 21.31 -16.92 -12.83
C GLU A 85 20.24 -16.05 -13.54
N LYS A 86 19.21 -16.72 -14.07
CA LYS A 86 18.09 -16.10 -14.80
C LYS A 86 16.77 -16.22 -14.02
N GLY A 87 15.81 -15.37 -14.36
CA GLY A 87 14.41 -15.51 -13.92
C GLY A 87 14.08 -15.07 -12.49
N ARG A 88 15.04 -14.49 -11.74
CA ARG A 88 14.79 -13.89 -10.42
C ARG A 88 14.08 -12.53 -10.51
N LYS A 89 13.33 -12.18 -9.45
CA LYS A 89 12.88 -10.79 -9.24
C LYS A 89 14.08 -9.95 -8.87
N GLU A 90 14.12 -8.70 -9.35
CA GLU A 90 15.27 -7.82 -9.15
C GLU A 90 15.14 -6.99 -7.88
N GLN A 91 16.17 -7.05 -7.05
CA GLN A 91 16.39 -6.19 -5.89
C GLN A 91 17.67 -5.42 -6.22
N TYR A 92 17.42 -4.36 -6.97
CA TYR A 92 18.37 -3.57 -7.69
C TYR A 92 18.76 -2.37 -6.84
N ALA A 93 20.05 -2.03 -6.73
CA ALA A 93 20.48 -0.95 -5.85
C ALA A 93 21.61 -0.15 -6.47
N PHE A 94 21.46 1.18 -6.45
CA PHE A 94 22.52 2.09 -6.87
C PHE A 94 23.46 2.32 -5.70
N SER A 95 24.77 2.18 -5.96
CA SER A 95 25.86 2.44 -5.03
C SER A 95 26.77 3.51 -5.64
N VAL A 96 26.90 4.62 -4.93
CA VAL A 96 27.65 5.81 -5.37
C VAL A 96 28.90 6.03 -4.52
N LYS A 97 29.06 5.30 -3.41
CA LYS A 97 30.22 5.40 -2.52
C LYS A 97 31.16 4.21 -2.67
N ASN A 98 32.37 4.48 -3.12
CA ASN A 98 33.46 3.49 -3.16
C ASN A 98 34.11 3.31 -1.77
N ASP A 99 33.38 2.78 -0.79
CA ASP A 99 33.85 2.65 0.60
C ASP A 99 33.36 1.34 1.24
N GLU A 100 34.31 0.44 1.54
CA GLU A 100 34.06 -0.88 2.16
C GLU A 100 33.23 -0.80 3.44
N LYS A 101 33.32 0.32 4.17
CA LYS A 101 32.53 0.56 5.38
C LYS A 101 31.03 0.60 5.12
N TYR A 102 30.58 0.78 3.88
CA TYR A 102 29.17 0.77 3.49
C TYR A 102 28.75 -0.64 3.06
N TRP A 103 29.37 -1.14 1.99
CA TRP A 103 28.90 -2.35 1.33
C TRP A 103 29.19 -3.65 2.10
N GLN A 104 30.10 -3.65 3.08
CA GLN A 104 30.22 -4.77 4.03
C GLN A 104 28.95 -5.00 4.88
N PHE A 105 28.10 -3.97 4.99
CA PHE A 105 26.88 -3.99 5.80
C PHE A 105 25.60 -4.01 4.96
N TYR A 106 25.71 -4.12 3.63
CA TYR A 106 24.54 -4.38 2.79
C TYR A 106 23.92 -5.72 3.17
N ASP A 107 22.58 -5.82 3.08
CA ASP A 107 21.90 -7.11 3.23
C ASP A 107 21.97 -7.89 1.92
N TRP A 108 23.11 -8.56 1.71
CA TRP A 108 23.38 -9.38 0.53
C TRP A 108 22.40 -10.54 0.33
N SER A 109 21.65 -10.94 1.36
CA SER A 109 20.58 -11.93 1.21
C SER A 109 19.39 -11.42 0.41
N LYS A 110 19.25 -10.09 0.29
CA LYS A 110 18.14 -9.41 -0.38
C LYS A 110 18.50 -8.92 -1.76
N LEU A 111 19.74 -8.57 -2.02
CA LEU A 111 20.16 -7.89 -3.24
C LEU A 111 20.38 -8.86 -4.40
N THR A 112 20.05 -8.43 -5.62
CA THR A 112 20.33 -9.19 -6.85
C THR A 112 21.26 -8.44 -7.78
N THR A 113 21.32 -7.11 -7.72
CA THR A 113 22.19 -6.31 -8.59
C THR A 113 22.58 -5.01 -7.90
N ILE A 114 23.88 -4.72 -7.91
CA ILE A 114 24.46 -3.43 -7.54
C ILE A 114 24.83 -2.69 -8.81
N VAL A 115 24.43 -1.42 -8.92
CA VAL A 115 24.89 -0.50 -9.94
C VAL A 115 25.98 0.37 -9.33
N THR A 116 27.20 0.33 -9.86
CA THR A 116 28.24 1.28 -9.44
C THR A 116 28.18 2.54 -10.27
N ALA A 117 28.11 3.69 -9.60
CA ALA A 117 28.13 5.00 -10.23
C ALA A 117 29.50 5.66 -10.05
N GLY A 118 30.28 5.74 -11.14
CA GLY A 118 31.53 6.50 -11.17
C GLY A 118 32.75 5.83 -10.55
N TYR A 119 32.70 4.53 -10.23
CA TYR A 119 33.87 3.79 -9.73
C TYR A 119 33.83 2.29 -10.07
N PHE A 120 35.01 1.67 -10.00
CA PHE A 120 35.22 0.23 -10.08
C PHE A 120 35.98 -0.23 -8.85
N ASN A 121 35.54 -1.32 -8.22
CA ASN A 121 36.20 -1.87 -7.04
C ASN A 121 36.13 -3.40 -7.08
N MET A 122 37.29 -4.04 -7.20
CA MET A 122 37.39 -5.49 -7.28
C MET A 122 36.88 -6.18 -6.01
N SER A 123 37.16 -5.63 -4.83
CA SER A 123 36.70 -6.21 -3.57
C SER A 123 35.17 -6.20 -3.48
N LEU A 124 34.51 -5.17 -4.02
CA LEU A 124 33.04 -5.12 -4.15
C LEU A 124 32.52 -6.19 -5.10
N VAL A 125 33.15 -6.37 -6.26
CA VAL A 125 32.81 -7.44 -7.20
C VAL A 125 32.93 -8.81 -6.52
N CYS A 126 34.05 -9.09 -5.87
CA CYS A 126 34.26 -10.34 -5.16
C CYS A 126 33.21 -10.59 -4.07
N LEU A 127 32.89 -9.58 -3.26
CA LEU A 127 31.89 -9.71 -2.20
C LEU A 127 30.49 -9.94 -2.78
N ALA A 128 30.08 -9.14 -3.77
CA ALA A 128 28.78 -9.28 -4.40
C ALA A 128 28.61 -10.66 -5.06
N HIS A 129 29.62 -11.11 -5.80
CA HIS A 129 29.59 -12.41 -6.49
C HIS A 129 29.61 -13.58 -5.51
N SER A 130 30.27 -13.44 -4.34
CA SER A 130 30.18 -14.44 -3.27
C SER A 130 28.76 -14.66 -2.75
N HIS A 131 27.90 -13.65 -2.90
CA HIS A 131 26.48 -13.68 -2.57
C HIS A 131 25.57 -13.81 -3.80
N ASN A 132 26.11 -14.20 -4.97
CA ASN A 132 25.35 -14.34 -6.21
C ASN A 132 24.63 -13.04 -6.63
N THR A 133 25.17 -11.89 -6.25
CA THR A 133 24.68 -10.55 -6.59
C THR A 133 25.49 -10.00 -7.75
N ARG A 134 24.81 -9.48 -8.79
CA ARG A 134 25.48 -8.88 -9.95
C ARG A 134 26.09 -7.52 -9.61
N VAL A 135 27.16 -7.13 -10.27
CA VAL A 135 27.69 -5.76 -10.28
C VAL A 135 27.71 -5.23 -11.71
N ILE A 136 26.97 -4.16 -11.98
CA ILE A 136 26.92 -3.52 -13.30
C ILE A 136 27.36 -2.06 -13.21
N TYR A 137 27.79 -1.51 -14.33
CA TYR A 137 28.26 -0.12 -14.39
C TYR A 137 27.18 0.84 -14.88
N MET A 138 27.05 1.99 -14.21
CA MET A 138 26.21 3.10 -14.68
C MET A 138 26.91 3.84 -15.83
N ALA A 139 26.51 3.53 -17.05
CA ALA A 139 27.09 4.06 -18.27
C ALA A 139 26.44 5.39 -18.66
N GLN A 140 27.25 6.45 -18.63
CA GLN A 140 26.88 7.78 -19.09
C GLN A 140 27.19 7.94 -20.57
N VAL A 141 26.31 8.63 -21.30
CA VAL A 141 26.47 8.89 -22.72
C VAL A 141 25.81 10.21 -23.12
N ASP A 142 26.46 10.95 -24.01
CA ASP A 142 25.96 12.22 -24.53
C ASP A 142 25.36 12.06 -25.94
N GLU A 143 24.55 13.05 -26.33
CA GLU A 143 23.82 13.05 -27.61
C GLU A 143 24.73 12.97 -28.84
N ARG A 144 25.87 13.66 -28.80
CA ARG A 144 26.82 13.65 -29.92
C ARG A 144 27.36 12.23 -30.15
N THR A 145 27.63 11.51 -29.06
CA THR A 145 28.11 10.12 -29.15
C THR A 145 27.08 9.21 -29.79
N PHE A 146 25.79 9.30 -29.44
CA PHE A 146 24.81 8.37 -30.02
C PHE A 146 24.23 8.76 -31.38
N LEU A 147 24.29 10.05 -31.74
CA LEU A 147 23.93 10.52 -33.08
C LEU A 147 24.91 10.04 -34.16
N ASP A 148 26.19 9.87 -33.84
CA ASP A 148 27.23 9.44 -34.78
C ASP A 148 27.47 7.92 -34.70
N PRO A 149 27.20 7.13 -35.77
CA PRO A 149 27.39 5.68 -35.76
C PRO A 149 28.84 5.23 -35.49
N GLY A 150 29.84 6.03 -35.86
CA GLY A 150 31.25 5.74 -35.59
C GLY A 150 31.59 5.94 -34.11
N LEU A 151 31.12 7.04 -33.51
CA LEU A 151 31.27 7.30 -32.08
C LEU A 151 30.50 6.28 -31.25
N ARG A 152 29.28 5.88 -31.65
CA ARG A 152 28.55 4.78 -31.01
C ARG A 152 29.36 3.49 -30.99
N LYS A 153 29.89 3.06 -32.13
CA LYS A 153 30.70 1.83 -32.20
C LYS A 153 31.92 1.89 -31.29
N LYS A 154 32.60 3.04 -31.25
CA LYS A 154 33.73 3.26 -30.35
C LYS A 154 33.30 3.16 -28.89
N TRP A 155 32.24 3.89 -28.51
CA TRP A 155 31.69 3.88 -27.15
C TRP A 155 31.29 2.46 -26.71
N ILE A 156 30.61 1.69 -27.58
CA ILE A 156 30.22 0.30 -27.29
C ILE A 156 31.46 -0.58 -27.05
N LYS A 157 32.52 -0.40 -27.85
CA LYS A 157 33.79 -1.12 -27.68
C LYS A 157 34.45 -0.76 -26.34
N ASP A 158 34.45 0.52 -25.99
CA ASP A 158 35.01 0.99 -24.71
C ASP A 158 34.24 0.38 -23.54
N GLN A 159 32.90 0.32 -23.58
CA GLN A 159 32.10 -0.32 -22.53
C GLN A 159 32.32 -1.83 -22.44
N LEU A 160 32.52 -2.53 -23.56
CA LEU A 160 32.87 -3.96 -23.55
C LEU A 160 34.20 -4.20 -22.82
N ASN A 161 35.19 -3.33 -23.04
CA ASN A 161 36.47 -3.41 -22.34
C ASN A 161 36.31 -3.07 -20.85
N THR A 162 35.58 -2.01 -20.52
CA THR A 162 35.27 -1.65 -19.12
C THR A 162 34.64 -2.82 -18.36
N VAL A 163 33.64 -3.48 -18.95
CA VAL A 163 32.96 -4.63 -18.31
C VAL A 163 33.91 -5.81 -18.17
N ARG A 164 34.75 -6.10 -19.18
CA ARG A 164 35.74 -7.19 -19.11
C ARG A 164 36.78 -6.94 -18.03
N GLU A 165 37.46 -5.80 -18.09
CA GLU A 165 38.64 -5.49 -17.27
C GLU A 165 38.29 -5.36 -15.79
N ASN A 166 37.03 -5.05 -15.49
CA ASN A 166 36.52 -4.88 -14.13
C ASN A 166 35.60 -6.02 -13.67
N TYR A 167 35.50 -7.11 -14.44
CA TYR A 167 34.72 -8.31 -14.08
C TYR A 167 33.25 -8.03 -13.74
N LEU A 168 32.64 -7.10 -14.49
CA LEU A 168 31.26 -6.69 -14.27
C LEU A 168 30.28 -7.57 -15.03
N ASP A 169 29.01 -7.53 -14.63
CA ASP A 169 27.92 -8.30 -15.23
C ASP A 169 27.13 -7.54 -16.29
N GLY A 170 27.50 -6.30 -16.62
CA GLY A 170 26.81 -5.52 -17.64
C GLY A 170 26.73 -4.02 -17.36
N LEU A 171 25.68 -3.39 -17.89
CA LEU A 171 25.53 -1.92 -17.95
C LEU A 171 24.14 -1.46 -17.54
N ASN A 172 24.08 -0.28 -16.94
CA ASN A 172 22.87 0.50 -16.75
C ASN A 172 22.99 1.83 -17.51
N PHE A 173 22.09 2.09 -18.46
CA PHE A 173 22.04 3.35 -19.17
C PHE A 173 21.28 4.39 -18.37
N ASP A 174 21.93 5.52 -18.08
CA ASP A 174 21.37 6.63 -17.32
C ASP A 174 21.38 7.93 -18.13
N TYR A 175 20.71 7.89 -19.30
CA TYR A 175 20.53 9.10 -20.11
C TYR A 175 19.20 9.78 -19.75
N GLU A 176 19.30 10.96 -19.15
CA GLU A 176 18.18 11.74 -18.61
C GLU A 176 17.83 13.00 -19.43
N GLY A 177 18.45 13.14 -20.62
CA GLY A 177 18.30 14.29 -21.49
C GLY A 177 16.90 14.40 -22.11
N ALA A 178 16.43 15.63 -22.37
CA ALA A 178 15.16 15.83 -23.05
C ALA A 178 15.25 15.37 -24.51
N ILE A 179 14.24 14.64 -24.99
CA ILE A 179 14.05 14.35 -26.41
C ILE A 179 12.63 14.77 -26.74
N ALA A 180 12.48 15.92 -27.38
CA ALA A 180 11.18 16.45 -27.75
C ALA A 180 10.45 15.52 -28.72
N LYS A 181 9.11 15.56 -28.70
CA LYS A 181 8.24 14.67 -29.49
C LYS A 181 8.56 14.64 -30.99
N ASN A 182 9.09 15.74 -31.55
CA ASN A 182 9.44 15.86 -32.96
C ASN A 182 10.91 15.49 -33.28
N GLN A 183 11.76 15.24 -32.29
CA GLN A 183 13.17 14.88 -32.47
C GLN A 183 13.33 13.38 -32.75
N THR A 184 12.71 12.89 -33.82
CA THR A 184 12.72 11.45 -34.17
C THR A 184 14.13 10.92 -34.42
N ILE A 185 15.01 11.70 -35.05
CA ILE A 185 16.41 11.30 -35.30
C ILE A 185 17.15 11.02 -33.98
N LEU A 186 17.00 11.90 -32.99
CA LEU A 186 17.67 11.76 -31.70
C LEU A 186 17.12 10.56 -30.92
N LYS A 187 15.79 10.38 -30.93
CA LYS A 187 15.09 9.23 -30.35
C LYS A 187 15.56 7.91 -30.98
N ASP A 188 15.63 7.85 -32.31
CA ASP A 188 16.03 6.67 -33.07
C ASP A 188 17.52 6.36 -32.85
N ALA A 189 18.36 7.39 -32.71
CA ALA A 189 19.78 7.26 -32.41
C ALA A 189 20.04 6.70 -31.00
N TYR A 190 19.32 7.17 -29.97
CA TYR A 190 19.40 6.61 -28.63
C TYR A 190 18.92 5.15 -28.60
N THR A 191 17.84 4.85 -29.32
CA THR A 191 17.34 3.47 -29.50
C THR A 191 18.37 2.58 -30.19
N ALA A 192 19.03 3.10 -31.23
CA ALA A 192 20.07 2.39 -31.95
C ALA A 192 21.27 2.08 -31.05
N LEU A 193 21.67 3.02 -30.18
CA LEU A 193 22.73 2.77 -29.19
C LEU A 193 22.39 1.58 -28.30
N VAL A 194 21.23 1.59 -27.63
CA VAL A 194 20.84 0.51 -26.70
C VAL A 194 20.73 -0.83 -27.43
N LYS A 195 20.16 -0.83 -28.66
CA LYS A 195 20.09 -2.03 -29.51
C LYS A 195 21.47 -2.58 -29.87
N GLU A 196 22.35 -1.75 -30.41
CA GLU A 196 23.69 -2.15 -30.85
C GLU A 196 24.54 -2.62 -29.66
N THR A 197 24.42 -1.96 -28.51
CA THR A 197 25.05 -2.41 -27.26
C THR A 197 24.56 -3.79 -26.88
N ARG A 198 23.23 -4.02 -26.82
CA ARG A 198 22.68 -5.33 -26.46
C ARG A 198 23.15 -6.45 -27.39
N GLU A 199 23.12 -6.22 -28.70
CA GLU A 199 23.54 -7.21 -29.69
C GLU A 199 25.03 -7.56 -29.53
N LYS A 200 25.89 -6.57 -29.27
CA LYS A 200 27.32 -6.77 -29.06
C LYS A 200 27.65 -7.40 -27.71
N PHE A 201 26.96 -6.98 -26.65
CA PHE A 201 27.12 -7.56 -25.33
C PHE A 201 26.70 -9.02 -25.29
N LEU A 202 25.62 -9.42 -25.96
CA LEU A 202 25.24 -10.84 -26.02
C LEU A 202 26.23 -11.71 -26.81
N GLN A 203 26.97 -11.14 -27.77
CA GLN A 203 28.03 -11.86 -28.51
C GLN A 203 29.25 -12.15 -27.63
N VAL A 204 29.58 -11.25 -26.70
CA VAL A 204 30.80 -11.33 -25.87
C VAL A 204 30.51 -11.88 -24.47
N PHE A 205 29.39 -11.47 -23.88
CA PHE A 205 28.92 -11.78 -22.53
C PHE A 205 27.46 -12.26 -22.60
N PRO A 206 27.20 -13.56 -22.87
CA PRO A 206 25.85 -14.09 -23.07
C PRO A 206 24.89 -13.94 -21.89
N HIS A 207 25.42 -13.67 -20.69
CA HIS A 207 24.67 -13.48 -19.45
C HIS A 207 24.62 -12.01 -18.99
N SER A 208 25.13 -11.07 -19.80
CA SER A 208 25.16 -9.66 -19.43
C SER A 208 23.75 -9.09 -19.18
N LEU A 209 23.66 -8.25 -18.14
CA LEU A 209 22.48 -7.48 -17.81
C LEU A 209 22.58 -6.07 -18.39
N ILE A 210 21.58 -5.67 -19.16
CA ILE A 210 21.42 -4.32 -19.70
C ILE A 210 20.16 -3.70 -19.11
N ALA A 211 20.30 -2.67 -18.30
CA ALA A 211 19.18 -1.88 -17.76
C ALA A 211 19.16 -0.47 -18.36
N VAL A 212 17.99 0.17 -18.39
CA VAL A 212 17.83 1.53 -18.90
C VAL A 212 16.96 2.32 -17.93
N ASP A 213 17.52 3.38 -17.37
CA ASP A 213 16.81 4.32 -16.51
C ASP A 213 15.85 5.18 -17.34
N VAL A 214 14.62 5.32 -16.84
CA VAL A 214 13.57 6.12 -17.45
C VAL A 214 12.85 6.92 -16.38
N GLY A 215 12.24 8.05 -16.77
CA GLY A 215 11.44 8.84 -15.85
C GLY A 215 10.29 8.03 -15.22
N TRP A 216 9.82 8.47 -14.05
CA TRP A 216 8.79 7.78 -13.26
C TRP A 216 7.46 7.53 -14.01
N ARG A 217 7.17 8.33 -15.04
CA ARG A 217 6.07 8.13 -15.98
C ARG A 217 6.54 8.36 -17.43
N PRO A 218 5.86 7.79 -18.43
CA PRO A 218 6.23 8.03 -19.83
C PRO A 218 6.13 9.51 -20.23
N ASN A 219 7.12 9.97 -20.99
CA ASN A 219 7.19 11.33 -21.56
C ASN A 219 7.24 12.49 -20.54
N VAL A 220 7.44 12.21 -19.24
CA VAL A 220 7.72 13.26 -18.26
C VAL A 220 9.02 13.97 -18.59
N ASP A 221 9.13 15.23 -18.19
CA ASP A 221 10.35 16.02 -18.39
C ASP A 221 10.77 16.10 -19.86
N GLU A 222 9.82 16.11 -20.79
CA GLU A 222 10.11 16.10 -22.23
C GLU A 222 10.97 14.90 -22.68
N ARG A 223 10.91 13.77 -21.99
CA ARG A 223 11.65 12.54 -22.33
C ARG A 223 10.81 11.66 -23.27
N TYR A 224 10.57 12.07 -24.52
CA TYR A 224 9.78 11.28 -25.49
C TYR A 224 10.59 10.16 -26.14
N TYR A 225 11.06 9.21 -25.33
CA TYR A 225 11.87 8.08 -25.78
C TYR A 225 11.03 6.99 -26.46
N ASP A 226 11.68 6.11 -27.23
CA ASP A 226 11.04 4.90 -27.76
C ASP A 226 10.99 3.80 -26.70
N TYR A 227 10.10 3.95 -25.72
CA TYR A 227 10.00 3.03 -24.58
C TYR A 227 9.77 1.56 -24.98
N PRO A 228 8.92 1.23 -25.97
CA PRO A 228 8.78 -0.15 -26.44
C PRO A 228 10.08 -0.72 -27.00
N ALA A 229 10.82 0.05 -27.81
CA ALA A 229 12.10 -0.41 -28.35
C ALA A 229 13.17 -0.53 -27.25
N LEU A 230 13.27 0.44 -26.34
CA LEU A 230 14.18 0.39 -25.20
C LEU A 230 13.90 -0.84 -24.33
N ALA A 231 12.63 -1.08 -23.97
CA ALA A 231 12.24 -2.29 -23.25
C ALA A 231 12.61 -3.55 -24.03
N LYS A 232 12.39 -3.59 -25.35
CA LYS A 232 12.75 -4.75 -26.18
C LYS A 232 14.26 -5.06 -26.16
N TYR A 233 15.10 -4.04 -26.17
CA TYR A 233 16.56 -4.20 -26.27
C TYR A 233 17.30 -4.16 -24.93
N SER A 234 16.63 -3.87 -23.82
CA SER A 234 17.17 -4.05 -22.46
C SER A 234 16.65 -5.34 -21.82
N ASP A 235 17.18 -5.72 -20.66
CA ASP A 235 16.56 -6.71 -19.77
C ASP A 235 15.31 -6.13 -19.10
N PHE A 236 15.38 -4.88 -18.65
CA PHE A 236 14.24 -4.12 -18.13
C PHE A 236 14.50 -2.61 -18.18
N LEU A 237 13.44 -1.84 -18.01
CA LEU A 237 13.46 -0.42 -17.73
C LEU A 237 13.44 -0.22 -16.20
N VAL A 238 14.22 0.74 -15.71
CA VAL A 238 14.24 1.15 -14.32
C VAL A 238 13.47 2.46 -14.22
N LEU A 239 12.29 2.41 -13.62
CA LEU A 239 11.45 3.57 -13.40
C LEU A 239 11.99 4.34 -12.21
N MET A 240 12.55 5.52 -12.47
CA MET A 240 13.07 6.42 -11.44
C MET A 240 11.93 7.11 -10.71
N ALA A 241 11.20 6.38 -9.86
CA ALA A 241 10.09 6.89 -9.05
C ALA A 241 10.64 7.66 -7.85
N TYR A 242 11.31 8.76 -8.15
CA TYR A 242 11.80 9.80 -7.27
C TYR A 242 11.93 11.08 -8.11
N ASP A 243 12.06 12.21 -7.43
CA ASP A 243 11.99 13.55 -8.01
C ASP A 243 10.71 13.71 -8.85
N GLU A 244 9.58 13.13 -8.37
CA GLU A 244 8.30 13.17 -9.09
C GLU A 244 7.68 14.58 -9.12
N GLN A 245 8.35 15.56 -8.51
CA GLN A 245 8.03 16.99 -8.56
C GLN A 245 8.97 17.81 -9.44
N SER A 246 9.70 17.15 -10.34
CA SER A 246 10.48 17.81 -11.39
C SER A 246 9.65 18.86 -12.16
N GLN A 247 8.37 18.61 -12.38
CA GLN A 247 7.43 19.50 -13.07
C GLN A 247 6.19 19.82 -12.23
N ILE A 248 6.10 21.06 -11.73
CA ILE A 248 4.97 21.56 -10.94
C ILE A 248 4.19 22.60 -11.76
N TYR A 249 2.95 22.27 -12.14
CA TYR A 249 2.04 23.18 -12.88
C TYR A 249 1.08 23.97 -11.98
N GLY A 250 1.00 23.64 -10.70
CA GLY A 250 0.17 24.31 -9.70
C GLY A 250 0.90 25.41 -8.94
N GLU A 251 0.49 25.62 -7.67
CA GLU A 251 1.26 26.44 -6.74
C GLU A 251 2.67 25.86 -6.55
N CYS A 252 3.70 26.71 -6.52
CA CYS A 252 5.07 26.27 -6.21
C CYS A 252 5.16 25.89 -4.73
N LEU A 253 4.89 24.63 -4.41
CA LEU A 253 4.89 24.08 -3.07
C LEU A 253 5.93 22.99 -2.93
N ALA A 254 6.58 22.93 -1.76
CA ALA A 254 7.33 21.75 -1.37
C ALA A 254 6.39 20.54 -1.29
N GLY A 255 6.87 19.37 -1.69
CA GLY A 255 6.05 18.18 -1.63
C GLY A 255 6.82 16.87 -1.73
N PRO A 256 6.09 15.74 -1.74
CA PRO A 256 6.65 14.39 -1.69
C PRO A 256 7.61 14.10 -2.84
N ASN A 257 8.73 13.43 -2.51
CA ASN A 257 9.72 12.93 -3.46
C ASN A 257 9.15 11.80 -4.34
N CYS A 258 8.53 10.79 -3.70
CA CYS A 258 7.86 9.67 -4.37
C CYS A 258 6.44 9.47 -3.78
N PRO A 259 5.42 10.21 -4.24
CA PRO A 259 4.03 10.01 -3.82
C PRO A 259 3.39 8.76 -4.43
N PHE A 260 2.67 7.97 -3.63
CA PHE A 260 2.15 6.65 -4.06
C PHE A 260 1.22 6.69 -5.30
N ASP A 261 0.26 7.60 -5.33
CA ASP A 261 -0.75 7.65 -6.41
C ASP A 261 -0.13 8.06 -7.77
N PRO A 262 0.72 9.10 -7.85
CA PRO A 262 1.50 9.37 -9.07
C PRO A 262 2.42 8.23 -9.48
N THR A 263 3.16 7.61 -8.55
CA THR A 263 3.97 6.41 -8.84
C THR A 263 3.13 5.29 -9.47
N LEU A 264 1.97 4.94 -8.88
CA LEU A 264 1.05 3.94 -9.41
C LEU A 264 0.54 4.32 -10.82
N THR A 265 0.28 5.60 -11.04
CA THR A 265 -0.17 6.13 -12.33
C THR A 265 0.93 5.96 -13.38
N GLY A 266 2.17 6.34 -13.07
CA GLY A 266 3.32 6.18 -13.97
C GLY A 266 3.54 4.73 -14.38
N VAL A 267 3.53 3.80 -13.41
CA VAL A 267 3.64 2.36 -13.70
C VAL A 267 2.52 1.88 -14.64
N LYS A 268 1.26 2.27 -14.38
CA LYS A 268 0.13 1.91 -15.25
C LYS A 268 0.28 2.48 -16.65
N GLU A 269 0.70 3.73 -16.78
CA GLU A 269 0.89 4.37 -18.08
C GLU A 269 1.96 3.66 -18.91
N PHE A 270 3.08 3.23 -18.33
CA PHE A 270 4.07 2.40 -19.03
C PHE A 270 3.44 1.11 -19.59
N LEU A 271 2.57 0.46 -18.82
CA LEU A 271 1.91 -0.78 -19.23
C LEU A 271 0.84 -0.57 -20.30
N THR A 272 0.13 0.57 -20.30
CA THR A 272 -1.06 0.76 -21.14
C THR A 272 -0.87 1.70 -22.32
N ALA A 273 -0.03 2.74 -22.21
CA ALA A 273 0.07 3.81 -23.22
C ALA A 273 0.63 3.34 -24.57
N PHE A 274 1.33 2.20 -24.59
CA PHE A 274 2.01 1.66 -25.78
C PHE A 274 1.35 0.38 -26.29
N ASN A 275 0.02 0.32 -26.27
CA ASN A 275 -0.76 -0.85 -26.71
C ASN A 275 -0.31 -2.17 -26.04
N GLY A 276 0.11 -2.11 -24.77
CA GLY A 276 0.57 -3.29 -24.02
C GLY A 276 1.93 -3.85 -24.45
N GLN A 277 2.72 -3.11 -25.25
CA GLN A 277 4.04 -3.61 -25.72
C GLN A 277 5.08 -3.72 -24.59
N ILE A 278 4.88 -3.02 -23.47
CA ILE A 278 5.74 -3.11 -22.30
C ILE A 278 5.05 -3.99 -21.26
N ARG A 279 5.68 -5.14 -20.97
CA ARG A 279 5.17 -6.13 -20.02
C ARG A 279 5.63 -5.81 -18.59
N THR A 280 4.94 -6.36 -17.60
CA THR A 280 5.29 -6.16 -16.18
C THR A 280 6.69 -6.67 -15.83
N ASP A 281 7.15 -7.76 -16.46
CA ASP A 281 8.50 -8.31 -16.29
C ASP A 281 9.61 -7.47 -16.94
N LYS A 282 9.26 -6.34 -17.57
CA LYS A 282 10.19 -5.37 -18.13
C LYS A 282 10.35 -4.10 -17.28
N LEU A 283 9.72 -4.03 -16.11
CA LEU A 283 9.72 -2.83 -15.26
C LEU A 283 10.29 -3.11 -13.88
N VAL A 284 11.34 -2.40 -13.49
CA VAL A 284 11.85 -2.31 -12.12
C VAL A 284 11.45 -0.96 -11.54
N LEU A 285 10.77 -0.96 -10.39
CA LEU A 285 10.34 0.28 -9.74
C LEU A 285 11.43 0.77 -8.78
N ALA A 286 12.20 1.79 -9.17
CA ALA A 286 13.23 2.38 -8.32
C ALA A 286 12.67 3.49 -7.42
N VAL A 287 12.93 3.42 -6.11
CA VAL A 287 12.37 4.33 -5.10
C VAL A 287 13.48 4.98 -4.25
N PRO A 288 13.22 6.15 -3.63
CA PRO A 288 14.27 6.91 -2.95
C PRO A 288 14.53 6.39 -1.54
N TRP A 289 15.80 6.30 -1.16
CA TRP A 289 16.26 6.19 0.23
C TRP A 289 16.78 7.53 0.76
N PHE A 290 16.25 8.63 0.23
CA PHE A 290 16.56 10.00 0.62
C PHE A 290 15.28 10.85 0.59
N GLY A 291 15.34 12.03 1.17
CA GLY A 291 14.29 13.04 1.09
C GLY A 291 14.78 14.33 0.45
N ILE A 292 13.86 15.25 0.23
CA ILE A 292 14.15 16.61 -0.25
C ILE A 292 13.79 17.61 0.85
N SER A 293 14.76 18.46 1.20
CA SER A 293 14.61 19.57 2.15
C SER A 293 14.38 20.86 1.40
N TYR A 294 13.22 21.48 1.60
CA TYR A 294 12.85 22.74 0.98
C TYR A 294 12.88 23.88 1.98
N LYS A 295 13.47 25.01 1.57
CA LYS A 295 13.36 26.28 2.28
C LYS A 295 11.97 26.89 2.04
N CYS A 296 11.22 27.16 3.10
CA CYS A 296 9.91 27.80 2.99
C CYS A 296 10.04 29.32 2.91
N LEU A 297 9.58 29.91 1.81
CA LEU A 297 9.47 31.36 1.63
C LEU A 297 8.25 31.93 2.36
N LYS A 298 7.15 31.18 2.33
CA LYS A 298 5.90 31.48 3.03
C LYS A 298 5.31 30.18 3.53
N ILE A 299 4.68 30.24 4.70
CA ILE A 299 3.97 29.10 5.30
C ILE A 299 2.50 29.47 5.40
N ASP A 300 1.65 28.54 4.96
CA ASP A 300 0.21 28.58 5.20
C ASP A 300 -0.22 27.20 5.69
N HIS A 301 -0.45 27.08 7.00
CA HIS A 301 -0.64 25.79 7.67
C HIS A 301 0.52 24.82 7.36
N ASP A 302 0.23 23.75 6.62
CA ASP A 302 1.20 22.73 6.21
C ASP A 302 1.76 22.94 4.80
N LYS A 303 1.36 24.03 4.13
CA LYS A 303 1.91 24.42 2.84
C LYS A 303 3.19 25.23 3.03
N CYS A 304 4.26 24.77 2.39
CA CYS A 304 5.53 25.46 2.31
C CYS A 304 5.73 25.96 0.87
N TYR A 305 5.61 27.27 0.67
CA TYR A 305 5.85 27.89 -0.64
C TYR A 305 7.35 27.94 -0.91
N ILE A 306 7.75 27.45 -2.08
CA ILE A 306 9.15 27.35 -2.50
C ILE A 306 9.48 28.37 -3.59
N GLU A 307 10.78 28.56 -3.83
CA GLU A 307 11.25 29.41 -4.91
C GLU A 307 10.72 28.93 -6.26
N LYS A 308 10.33 29.88 -7.12
CA LYS A 308 9.80 29.56 -8.44
C LYS A 308 10.94 29.32 -9.42
N VAL A 309 11.30 28.06 -9.59
CA VAL A 309 12.32 27.63 -10.57
C VAL A 309 11.62 26.83 -11.68
N PRO A 310 11.49 27.37 -12.90
CA PRO A 310 10.85 26.65 -14.00
C PRO A 310 11.73 25.50 -14.49
N PHE A 311 11.09 24.41 -14.92
CA PHE A 311 11.78 23.25 -15.48
C PHE A 311 10.97 22.64 -16.62
N ARG A 312 11.56 22.57 -17.82
CA ARG A 312 11.01 21.89 -19.01
C ARG A 312 9.51 22.16 -19.22
N GLY A 313 9.16 23.44 -19.37
CA GLY A 313 7.79 23.93 -19.59
C GLY A 313 6.93 24.09 -18.33
N ALA A 314 7.31 23.51 -17.18
CA ALA A 314 6.60 23.72 -15.93
C ALA A 314 7.02 25.06 -15.26
N PRO A 315 6.08 25.81 -14.67
CA PRO A 315 6.38 27.09 -14.02
C PRO A 315 7.18 26.95 -12.73
N CYS A 316 7.13 25.79 -12.05
CA CYS A 316 7.95 25.48 -10.87
C CYS A 316 8.45 24.03 -10.94
N SER A 317 9.39 23.70 -10.05
CA SER A 317 10.03 22.40 -9.92
C SER A 317 10.50 22.18 -8.48
N ASP A 318 11.00 20.99 -8.21
CA ASP A 318 11.69 20.60 -6.98
C ASP A 318 13.14 21.07 -6.88
N SER A 319 13.69 21.69 -7.93
CA SER A 319 15.06 22.22 -7.96
C SER A 319 15.47 23.13 -6.78
N PRO A 320 14.58 23.93 -6.14
CA PRO A 320 14.92 24.68 -4.93
C PRO A 320 15.21 23.81 -3.70
N GLY A 321 14.83 22.53 -3.75
CA GLY A 321 15.08 21.55 -2.70
C GLY A 321 16.52 21.09 -2.67
N GLN A 322 16.93 20.52 -1.53
CA GLN A 322 18.24 19.89 -1.37
C GLN A 322 18.05 18.43 -0.93
N PRO A 323 18.71 17.46 -1.57
CA PRO A 323 18.64 16.08 -1.14
C PRO A 323 19.22 15.92 0.27
N LEU A 324 18.59 15.06 1.07
CA LEU A 324 18.99 14.77 2.43
C LEU A 324 18.94 13.27 2.68
N ASP A 325 20.05 12.71 3.16
CA ASP A 325 20.20 11.29 3.49
C ASP A 325 19.11 10.86 4.49
N TYR A 326 18.54 9.67 4.30
CA TYR A 326 17.55 9.12 5.22
C TYR A 326 18.08 8.99 6.66
N LYS A 327 19.37 8.71 6.84
CA LYS A 327 19.97 8.65 8.19
C LYS A 327 19.83 9.98 8.96
N ASP A 328 19.94 11.11 8.27
CA ASP A 328 19.89 12.43 8.89
C ASP A 328 18.44 12.88 9.09
N ILE A 329 17.55 12.51 8.16
CA ILE A 329 16.10 12.65 8.35
C ILE A 329 15.62 11.83 9.55
N HIS A 330 16.14 10.61 9.72
CA HIS A 330 15.80 9.75 10.85
C HIS A 330 16.21 10.38 12.18
N LYS A 331 17.41 11.00 12.25
CA LYS A 331 17.85 11.77 13.42
C LYS A 331 16.93 12.96 13.69
N LEU A 332 16.56 13.73 12.66
CA LEU A 332 15.61 14.84 12.79
C LEU A 332 14.26 14.37 13.37
N ARG A 333 13.75 13.22 12.91
CA ARG A 333 12.50 12.63 13.41
C ARG A 333 12.59 12.26 14.89
N ILE A 334 13.71 11.72 15.33
CA ILE A 334 13.94 11.37 16.75
C ILE A 334 14.06 12.63 17.61
N GLN A 335 14.78 13.65 17.12
CA GLN A 335 15.00 14.90 17.84
C GLN A 335 13.74 15.76 17.92
N MET A 336 12.85 15.66 16.93
CA MET A 336 11.67 16.51 16.79
C MET A 336 10.40 15.68 16.47
N PRO A 337 9.96 14.78 17.37
CA PRO A 337 8.84 13.87 17.11
C PRO A 337 7.52 14.64 16.88
N ASP A 338 7.30 15.75 17.57
CA ASP A 338 6.10 16.59 17.42
C ASP A 338 6.03 17.33 16.06
N LYS A 339 7.11 17.32 15.28
CA LYS A 339 7.18 17.95 13.94
C LYS A 339 6.93 16.96 12.81
N TYR A 340 6.91 15.66 13.13
CA TYR A 340 6.56 14.62 12.18
C TYR A 340 5.09 14.73 11.78
N LYS A 341 4.84 14.68 10.48
CA LYS A 341 3.49 14.64 9.90
C LYS A 341 3.41 13.57 8.83
N TRP A 342 2.24 12.98 8.69
CA TRP A 342 1.94 12.04 7.63
C TRP A 342 0.97 12.69 6.64
N ASN A 343 1.38 12.79 5.37
CA ASN A 343 0.50 13.22 4.31
C ASN A 343 -0.27 12.00 3.77
N TYR A 344 -1.55 11.94 4.13
CA TYR A 344 -2.41 10.83 3.71
C TYR A 344 -2.64 10.78 2.21
N THR A 345 -2.66 11.92 1.51
CA THR A 345 -2.88 11.98 0.06
C THR A 345 -1.72 11.37 -0.70
N SER A 346 -0.47 11.69 -0.33
CA SER A 346 0.72 11.13 -0.98
C SER A 346 1.16 9.78 -0.41
N ALA A 347 0.62 9.38 0.75
CA ALA A 347 1.09 8.24 1.55
C ALA A 347 2.59 8.34 1.88
N THR A 348 3.04 9.54 2.24
CA THR A 348 4.43 9.81 2.62
C THR A 348 4.51 10.71 3.86
N PRO A 349 5.59 10.60 4.66
CA PRO A 349 5.85 11.52 5.75
C PRO A 349 6.49 12.83 5.28
N PHE A 350 6.36 13.85 6.12
CA PHE A 350 7.18 15.06 6.06
C PHE A 350 7.48 15.61 7.45
N ILE A 351 8.53 16.40 7.58
CA ILE A 351 8.90 17.11 8.80
C ILE A 351 8.97 18.60 8.48
N MET A 352 8.30 19.43 9.28
CA MET A 352 8.42 20.89 9.18
C MET A 352 9.07 21.45 10.44
N TYR A 353 10.21 22.11 10.30
CA TYR A 353 10.94 22.66 11.44
C TYR A 353 11.60 24.00 11.13
N LYS A 354 11.76 24.81 12.17
CA LYS A 354 12.44 26.10 12.09
C LYS A 354 13.86 25.95 12.61
N ASN A 355 14.85 26.25 11.78
CA ASN A 355 16.25 26.23 12.15
C ASN A 355 16.53 27.40 13.11
N HIS A 356 17.03 27.11 14.31
CA HIS A 356 17.25 28.12 15.36
C HIS A 356 18.39 29.09 15.05
N THR A 357 19.39 28.65 14.29
CA THR A 357 20.57 29.48 13.95
C THR A 357 20.24 30.47 12.83
N THR A 358 19.52 30.02 11.81
CA THR A 358 19.21 30.85 10.62
C THR A 358 17.83 31.51 10.69
N ASN A 359 16.99 31.11 11.64
CA ASN A 359 15.58 31.52 11.75
C ASN A 359 14.72 31.16 10.52
N ILE A 360 15.23 30.30 9.62
CA ILE A 360 14.56 29.83 8.40
C ILE A 360 13.75 28.57 8.71
N THR A 361 12.56 28.45 8.12
CA THR A 361 11.75 27.23 8.20
C THR A 361 12.00 26.33 6.99
N TYR A 362 12.14 25.04 7.27
CA TYR A 362 12.31 24.00 6.27
C TYR A 362 11.15 23.00 6.32
N GLN A 363 10.79 22.46 5.16
CA GLN A 363 9.90 21.31 5.03
C GLN A 363 10.65 20.20 4.31
N VAL A 364 10.80 19.06 4.99
CA VAL A 364 11.52 17.88 4.49
C VAL A 364 10.51 16.82 4.13
N HIS A 365 10.44 16.45 2.86
CA HIS A 365 9.62 15.35 2.36
C HIS A 365 10.49 14.15 2.07
N TYR A 366 10.04 12.95 2.46
CA TYR A 366 10.88 11.77 2.37
C TYR A 366 10.06 10.49 2.37
N ASP A 367 10.76 9.38 2.17
CA ASP A 367 10.22 8.04 2.29
C ASP A 367 10.77 7.33 3.53
N ASN A 368 9.89 6.72 4.32
CA ASN A 368 10.23 5.87 5.46
C ASN A 368 9.79 4.43 5.18
N VAL A 369 10.04 3.54 6.15
CA VAL A 369 9.67 2.11 6.05
C VAL A 369 8.20 1.92 5.67
N ASP A 370 7.30 2.71 6.26
CA ASP A 370 5.85 2.60 6.02
C ASP A 370 5.48 3.07 4.60
N SER A 371 6.04 4.20 4.16
CA SER A 371 5.76 4.74 2.81
C SER A 371 6.36 3.89 1.70
N LEU A 372 7.54 3.31 1.94
CA LEU A 372 8.21 2.37 1.05
C LEU A 372 7.44 1.06 0.94
N GLU A 373 6.87 0.55 2.03
CA GLU A 373 6.07 -0.67 1.99
C GLU A 373 4.86 -0.56 1.04
N TYR A 374 4.21 0.62 0.97
CA TYR A 374 3.15 0.85 -0.04
C TYR A 374 3.70 0.69 -1.46
N LYS A 375 4.85 1.29 -1.76
CA LYS A 375 5.46 1.27 -3.10
C LYS A 375 5.96 -0.12 -3.46
N TYR A 376 6.61 -0.82 -2.54
CA TYR A 376 7.04 -2.20 -2.71
C TYR A 376 5.85 -3.15 -2.93
N SER A 377 4.68 -2.84 -2.37
CA SER A 377 3.47 -3.60 -2.66
C SER A 377 3.06 -3.52 -4.14
N LEU A 378 3.38 -2.44 -4.87
CA LEU A 378 3.12 -2.32 -6.31
C LEU A 378 3.87 -3.38 -7.11
N VAL A 379 5.13 -3.64 -6.75
CA VAL A 379 5.96 -4.67 -7.39
C VAL A 379 5.29 -6.04 -7.29
N THR A 380 4.74 -6.36 -6.12
CA THR A 380 4.04 -7.64 -5.90
C THR A 380 2.65 -7.70 -6.51
N THR A 381 1.86 -6.63 -6.41
CA THR A 381 0.46 -6.60 -6.87
C THR A 381 0.35 -6.51 -8.38
N MET A 382 1.31 -5.84 -9.02
CA MET A 382 1.37 -5.67 -10.47
C MET A 382 2.36 -6.64 -11.13
N ASN A 383 2.95 -7.56 -10.36
CA ASN A 383 3.92 -8.56 -10.83
C ASN A 383 5.08 -7.94 -11.64
N LEU A 384 5.62 -6.81 -11.18
CA LEU A 384 6.73 -6.10 -11.83
C LEU A 384 8.02 -6.92 -11.76
N ARG A 385 9.02 -6.62 -12.60
CA ARG A 385 10.31 -7.31 -12.63
C ARG A 385 11.04 -7.24 -11.29
N GLY A 386 10.88 -6.14 -10.56
CA GLY A 386 11.56 -5.94 -9.29
C GLY A 386 11.43 -4.53 -8.75
N VAL A 387 12.29 -4.24 -7.78
CA VAL A 387 12.43 -2.95 -7.11
C VAL A 387 13.86 -2.44 -7.23
N GLY A 388 14.01 -1.13 -7.39
CA GLY A 388 15.27 -0.40 -7.35
C GLY A 388 15.39 0.46 -6.09
N ILE A 389 16.62 0.70 -5.63
CA ILE A 389 16.93 1.58 -4.49
C ILE A 389 17.86 2.69 -4.96
N PHE A 390 17.39 3.94 -4.95
CA PHE A 390 18.21 5.11 -5.24
C PHE A 390 18.39 6.00 -4.00
N HIS A 391 19.57 6.11 -3.40
CA HIS A 391 20.63 5.12 -3.51
C HIS A 391 20.95 4.53 -2.14
N ILE A 392 21.49 3.31 -2.14
CA ILE A 392 21.59 2.43 -0.97
C ILE A 392 22.48 3.03 0.14
N ASP A 393 23.37 3.96 -0.21
CA ASP A 393 24.35 4.62 0.66
C ASP A 393 23.80 5.78 1.52
N MET A 394 22.49 6.05 1.44
CA MET A 394 21.82 7.15 2.14
C MET A 394 21.32 6.79 3.56
N ILE A 395 21.58 5.56 4.01
CA ILE A 395 21.24 5.09 5.36
C ILE A 395 22.49 5.01 6.26
N ASP A 396 22.27 4.68 7.54
CA ASP A 396 23.35 4.63 8.52
C ASP A 396 24.10 3.29 8.47
N TYR A 397 25.36 3.34 8.05
CA TYR A 397 26.30 2.21 7.98
C TYR A 397 27.32 2.20 9.11
N THR A 398 27.16 3.03 10.14
CA THR A 398 27.99 2.93 11.34
C THR A 398 27.73 1.59 12.05
N ASP A 399 28.76 1.05 12.70
CA ASP A 399 28.66 -0.15 13.51
C ASP A 399 28.08 0.18 14.91
N THR A 400 26.86 0.70 14.90
CA THR A 400 26.09 1.06 16.09
C THR A 400 24.80 0.26 16.13
N PRO A 401 24.20 0.02 17.31
CA PRO A 401 22.89 -0.61 17.42
C PRO A 401 21.80 0.12 16.62
N GLU A 402 21.85 1.45 16.60
CA GLU A 402 20.95 2.32 15.84
C GLU A 402 21.12 2.14 14.34
N GLY A 403 22.37 2.16 13.85
CA GLY A 403 22.68 1.90 12.46
C GLY A 403 22.20 0.51 12.02
N ALA A 404 22.52 -0.53 12.81
CA ALA A 404 22.09 -1.90 12.54
C ALA A 404 20.55 -2.03 12.52
N LYS A 405 19.85 -1.34 13.43
CA LYS A 405 18.39 -1.28 13.46
C LYS A 405 17.82 -0.59 12.23
N MET A 406 18.43 0.51 11.78
CA MET A 406 18.01 1.21 10.56
C MET A 406 18.16 0.33 9.33
N ARG A 407 19.33 -0.31 9.14
CA ARG A 407 19.58 -1.25 8.04
C ARG A 407 18.54 -2.35 8.01
N ARG A 408 18.36 -3.09 9.11
CA ARG A 408 17.34 -4.15 9.19
C ARG A 408 15.95 -3.66 8.80
N LYS A 409 15.55 -2.48 9.27
CA LYS A 409 14.23 -1.90 8.97
C LYS A 409 14.06 -1.48 7.52
N MET A 410 15.09 -0.94 6.87
CA MET A 410 15.01 -0.47 5.49
C MET A 410 15.07 -1.64 4.48
N PHE A 411 15.84 -2.69 4.77
CA PHE A 411 15.90 -3.89 3.92
C PHE A 411 14.73 -4.87 4.12
N SER A 412 14.15 -4.93 5.33
CA SER A 412 13.04 -5.85 5.67
C SER A 412 11.85 -5.81 4.70
N PRO A 413 11.29 -4.64 4.33
CA PRO A 413 10.08 -4.56 3.50
C PRO A 413 10.33 -4.85 2.01
N LEU A 414 11.58 -5.08 1.58
CA LEU A 414 11.87 -5.45 0.19
C LEU A 414 11.16 -6.77 -0.18
N PRO A 415 10.55 -6.85 -1.39
CA PRO A 415 9.88 -8.06 -1.82
C PRO A 415 10.85 -9.24 -1.96
N PRO A 416 10.36 -10.49 -1.90
CA PRO A 416 11.22 -11.66 -2.09
C PRO A 416 11.81 -11.71 -3.51
N THR A 417 13.07 -12.15 -3.61
CA THR A 417 13.84 -12.29 -4.86
C THR A 417 13.46 -13.55 -5.65
N LYS A 418 13.00 -14.60 -4.96
CA LYS A 418 12.48 -15.82 -5.58
C LYS A 418 11.05 -15.59 -6.07
N ASN A 419 10.77 -16.08 -7.28
CA ASN A 419 9.43 -16.15 -7.84
C ASN A 419 8.58 -17.13 -7.00
N THR A 420 8.12 -16.68 -5.85
CA THR A 420 7.07 -17.36 -5.07
C THR A 420 5.69 -17.08 -5.66
N PHE A 421 5.64 -16.30 -6.73
CA PHE A 421 4.48 -16.16 -7.59
C PHE A 421 4.48 -17.32 -8.60
N VAL A 422 3.71 -18.35 -8.28
CA VAL A 422 3.12 -19.21 -9.31
C VAL A 422 2.31 -18.27 -10.21
N PRO A 423 2.59 -18.19 -11.52
CA PRO A 423 1.70 -17.49 -12.44
C PRO A 423 0.34 -18.19 -12.36
N GLN A 424 -0.64 -17.57 -11.72
CA GLN A 424 -2.05 -17.90 -11.98
C GLN A 424 -2.46 -17.22 -13.30
N ASP A 425 -1.73 -17.50 -14.37
CA ASP A 425 -2.29 -17.45 -15.72
C ASP A 425 -2.91 -18.82 -15.97
N SER A 426 -4.05 -19.10 -15.32
CA SER A 426 -5.05 -20.13 -15.66
C SER A 426 -6.00 -20.48 -14.52
N ASP A 427 -5.74 -20.06 -13.28
CA ASP A 427 -6.77 -20.14 -12.26
C ASP A 427 -7.69 -18.92 -12.42
N GLU A 428 -8.74 -19.10 -13.23
CA GLU A 428 -10.07 -18.77 -12.74
C GLU A 428 -10.05 -18.88 -11.22
N ILE A 429 -10.32 -17.77 -10.50
CA ILE A 429 -10.45 -17.78 -9.04
C ILE A 429 -11.34 -18.98 -8.73
N GLN A 430 -10.74 -20.08 -8.24
CA GLN A 430 -11.47 -21.30 -7.98
C GLN A 430 -12.60 -20.89 -7.03
N PRO A 431 -13.87 -21.01 -7.44
CA PRO A 431 -14.96 -20.39 -6.71
C PRO A 431 -15.00 -20.96 -5.30
N TRP A 432 -14.72 -20.14 -4.27
CA TRP A 432 -14.60 -20.48 -2.83
C TRP A 432 -15.01 -21.93 -2.53
N GLN A 433 -14.09 -22.88 -2.67
CA GLN A 433 -14.40 -24.30 -2.53
C GLN A 433 -14.35 -24.69 -1.05
N THR A 434 -15.21 -25.60 -0.62
CA THR A 434 -15.29 -26.09 0.76
C THR A 434 -14.06 -26.87 1.23
N GLY A 435 -13.17 -27.27 0.30
CA GLY A 435 -12.07 -28.21 0.56
C GLY A 435 -10.93 -27.71 1.45
N PHE A 436 -10.88 -26.43 1.83
CA PHE A 436 -9.86 -25.91 2.77
C PHE A 436 -10.34 -25.85 4.23
N LEU A 437 -11.64 -26.02 4.47
CA LEU A 437 -12.20 -26.02 5.82
C LEU A 437 -12.19 -27.45 6.36
N GLU A 438 -11.49 -27.64 7.47
CA GLU A 438 -11.59 -28.87 8.25
C GLU A 438 -13.03 -29.03 8.78
N PRO A 439 -13.48 -30.27 9.07
CA PRO A 439 -14.75 -30.49 9.75
C PRO A 439 -14.84 -29.61 11.00
N ARG A 440 -16.05 -29.10 11.33
CA ARG A 440 -16.20 -28.29 12.54
C ARG A 440 -15.63 -29.06 13.74
N PRO A 441 -14.81 -28.42 14.57
CA PRO A 441 -14.31 -29.05 15.79
C PRO A 441 -15.48 -29.39 16.72
N THR A 442 -15.22 -30.29 17.67
CA THR A 442 -16.20 -30.68 18.70
C THR A 442 -16.69 -29.45 19.44
N CYS A 443 -18.01 -29.32 19.55
CA CYS A 443 -18.66 -28.18 20.21
C CYS A 443 -18.15 -28.03 21.65
N PRO A 444 -17.63 -26.85 22.05
CA PRO A 444 -17.15 -26.62 23.41
C PRO A 444 -18.27 -26.34 24.42
N CYS A 445 -19.53 -26.23 23.97
CA CYS A 445 -20.67 -25.91 24.82
C CYS A 445 -21.26 -27.17 25.47
N SER A 446 -21.92 -26.99 26.62
CA SER A 446 -22.61 -28.07 27.35
C SER A 446 -23.77 -28.70 26.55
N ASP A 447 -24.48 -27.89 25.75
CA ASP A 447 -25.42 -28.35 24.73
C ASP A 447 -24.81 -28.14 23.34
N SER A 448 -24.62 -29.24 22.60
CA SER A 448 -24.04 -29.21 21.27
C SER A 448 -24.85 -28.38 20.26
N LYS A 449 -26.16 -28.18 20.50
CA LYS A 449 -27.02 -27.33 19.66
C LYS A 449 -26.63 -25.86 19.71
N LEU A 450 -25.94 -25.42 20.76
CA LEU A 450 -25.45 -24.05 20.87
C LEU A 450 -24.37 -23.75 19.85
N CYS A 451 -23.70 -24.74 19.28
CA CYS A 451 -22.71 -24.54 18.22
C CYS A 451 -23.32 -24.40 16.81
N GLU A 452 -24.64 -24.47 16.69
CA GLU A 452 -25.34 -24.22 15.44
C GLU A 452 -25.53 -22.71 15.19
N PRO A 453 -25.34 -22.23 13.94
CA PRO A 453 -25.45 -20.81 13.64
C PRO A 453 -26.83 -20.24 13.93
N ILE A 454 -26.87 -19.00 14.42
CA ILE A 454 -28.15 -18.31 14.61
C ILE A 454 -28.69 -17.85 13.25
N THR A 455 -29.84 -18.40 12.85
CA THR A 455 -30.37 -18.26 11.47
C THR A 455 -31.20 -17.00 11.22
N ASP A 456 -31.65 -16.28 12.26
CA ASP A 456 -32.50 -15.09 12.11
C ASP A 456 -31.73 -13.85 11.65
N GLN A 457 -31.72 -13.59 10.34
CA GLN A 457 -31.06 -12.44 9.72
C GLN A 457 -31.93 -11.17 9.69
N THR A 458 -33.19 -11.24 10.11
CA THR A 458 -34.17 -10.15 9.99
C THR A 458 -34.41 -9.39 11.28
N ARG A 459 -33.91 -9.88 12.41
CA ARG A 459 -34.05 -9.21 13.71
C ARG A 459 -33.43 -7.81 13.75
N LYS A 460 -34.01 -6.97 14.60
CA LYS A 460 -33.38 -5.74 15.05
C LYS A 460 -32.17 -6.06 15.93
N GLU A 461 -31.24 -5.10 16.06
CA GLU A 461 -29.98 -5.33 16.78
C GLU A 461 -29.87 -4.49 18.07
N VAL A 462 -29.43 -5.14 19.13
CA VAL A 462 -28.76 -4.55 20.30
C VAL A 462 -27.33 -5.08 20.28
N PHE A 463 -26.42 -4.29 19.71
CA PHE A 463 -25.07 -4.73 19.31
C PHE A 463 -24.00 -4.24 20.31
N ALA A 464 -23.41 -5.15 21.07
CA ALA A 464 -22.54 -4.84 22.21
C ALA A 464 -21.08 -5.20 21.95
N PHE A 465 -20.18 -4.23 22.07
CA PHE A 465 -18.74 -4.50 22.09
C PHE A 465 -18.30 -4.91 23.49
N SER A 466 -17.64 -6.06 23.62
CA SER A 466 -16.95 -6.46 24.84
C SER A 466 -15.43 -6.43 24.62
N MET A 467 -14.73 -5.68 25.46
CA MET A 467 -13.28 -5.50 25.43
C MET A 467 -12.53 -6.34 26.46
N HIS A 468 -13.22 -6.89 27.45
CA HIS A 468 -12.60 -7.68 28.50
C HIS A 468 -12.91 -9.16 28.32
N ASN A 469 -11.85 -9.96 28.21
CA ASN A 469 -11.94 -11.42 28.21
C ASN A 469 -12.15 -11.94 29.64
N ASP A 470 -13.28 -11.58 30.25
CA ASP A 470 -13.57 -11.81 31.67
C ASP A 470 -14.97 -12.38 31.88
N GLU A 471 -15.03 -13.68 32.19
CA GLU A 471 -16.27 -14.40 32.47
C GLU A 471 -17.03 -13.82 33.66
N THR A 472 -16.34 -13.22 34.63
CA THR A 472 -16.98 -12.63 35.81
C THR A 472 -17.86 -11.44 35.44
N HIS A 473 -17.58 -10.77 34.31
CA HIS A 473 -18.42 -9.68 33.80
C HIS A 473 -19.63 -10.19 33.01
N TRP A 474 -19.43 -11.18 32.14
CA TRP A 474 -20.43 -11.58 31.15
C TRP A 474 -21.70 -12.17 31.76
N HIS A 475 -21.60 -12.80 32.94
CA HIS A 475 -22.76 -13.32 33.67
C HIS A 475 -23.73 -12.23 34.14
N PHE A 476 -23.27 -10.99 34.22
CA PHE A 476 -24.06 -9.83 34.62
C PHE A 476 -24.56 -9.00 33.43
N PHE A 477 -24.22 -9.37 32.19
CA PHE A 477 -24.81 -8.75 31.02
C PHE A 477 -26.32 -9.06 30.97
N ASP A 478 -27.16 -8.09 30.58
CA ASP A 478 -28.57 -8.37 30.34
C ASP A 478 -28.75 -9.04 28.98
N TRP A 479 -28.58 -10.35 28.98
CA TRP A 479 -28.79 -11.21 27.82
C TRP A 479 -30.24 -11.24 27.33
N SER A 480 -31.23 -10.70 28.06
CA SER A 480 -32.58 -10.54 27.52
C SER A 480 -32.65 -9.41 26.47
N LYS A 481 -31.68 -8.50 26.47
CA LYS A 481 -31.59 -7.35 25.56
C LYS A 481 -30.62 -7.60 24.41
N ILE A 482 -29.40 -8.05 24.73
CA ILE A 482 -28.28 -8.15 23.77
C ILE A 482 -28.60 -9.13 22.66
N THR A 483 -28.57 -8.70 21.40
CA THR A 483 -28.76 -9.59 20.25
C THR A 483 -27.42 -10.09 19.73
N THR A 484 -26.36 -9.29 19.79
CA THR A 484 -25.04 -9.68 19.31
C THR A 484 -23.96 -9.10 20.22
N VAL A 485 -22.98 -9.93 20.57
CA VAL A 485 -21.75 -9.52 21.26
C VAL A 485 -20.55 -9.61 20.33
N VAL A 486 -19.72 -8.57 20.32
CA VAL A 486 -18.44 -8.51 19.60
C VAL A 486 -17.31 -8.76 20.60
N MET A 487 -16.51 -9.78 20.36
CA MET A 487 -15.25 -9.97 21.08
C MET A 487 -14.18 -9.06 20.49
N PHE A 488 -13.84 -7.99 21.21
CA PHE A 488 -12.92 -6.97 20.75
C PHE A 488 -11.46 -7.35 21.08
N ASN A 489 -10.71 -7.76 20.05
CA ASN A 489 -9.31 -8.23 20.13
C ASN A 489 -9.06 -9.49 20.99
N TYR A 490 -10.09 -10.31 21.23
CA TYR A 490 -9.93 -11.63 21.82
C TYR A 490 -10.91 -12.63 21.21
N LEU A 491 -10.75 -13.90 21.55
CA LEU A 491 -11.65 -14.99 21.18
C LEU A 491 -11.81 -15.89 22.41
N ASN A 492 -13.05 -16.10 22.85
CA ASN A 492 -13.35 -17.00 23.96
C ASN A 492 -14.59 -17.86 23.66
N PRO A 493 -14.43 -19.20 23.52
CA PRO A 493 -15.54 -20.11 23.28
C PRO A 493 -16.62 -20.10 24.37
N ARG A 494 -16.28 -19.75 25.62
CA ARG A 494 -17.27 -19.67 26.72
C ARG A 494 -18.20 -18.47 26.55
N LEU A 495 -17.70 -17.32 26.10
CA LEU A 495 -18.57 -16.20 25.74
C LEU A 495 -19.45 -16.53 24.55
N MET A 496 -18.91 -17.25 23.55
CA MET A 496 -19.72 -17.75 22.43
C MET A 496 -20.86 -18.66 22.93
N CYS A 497 -20.55 -19.67 23.74
CA CYS A 497 -21.55 -20.57 24.30
C CYS A 497 -22.59 -19.83 25.16
N LEU A 498 -22.15 -18.89 26.01
CA LEU A 498 -23.03 -18.07 26.83
C LEU A 498 -23.98 -17.23 25.96
N ALA A 499 -23.44 -16.52 24.96
CA ALA A 499 -24.23 -15.74 24.02
C ALA A 499 -25.28 -16.61 23.31
N HIS A 500 -24.87 -17.77 22.79
CA HIS A 500 -25.74 -18.67 22.05
C HIS A 500 -26.82 -19.30 22.95
N SER A 501 -26.51 -19.60 24.22
CA SER A 501 -27.49 -20.08 25.21
C SER A 501 -28.64 -19.10 25.44
N HIS A 502 -28.40 -17.81 25.16
CA HIS A 502 -29.39 -16.74 25.20
C HIS A 502 -29.89 -16.31 23.81
N GLY A 503 -29.57 -17.04 22.73
CA GLY A 503 -29.92 -16.67 21.36
C GLY A 503 -29.28 -15.36 20.88
N ALA A 504 -28.18 -14.94 21.50
CA ALA A 504 -27.35 -13.84 21.03
C ALA A 504 -26.24 -14.37 20.12
N ARG A 505 -25.90 -13.61 19.07
CA ARG A 505 -24.78 -13.92 18.18
C ARG A 505 -23.45 -13.59 18.85
N ALA A 506 -22.42 -14.36 18.54
CA ALA A 506 -21.04 -14.06 18.88
C ALA A 506 -20.23 -13.78 17.60
N VAL A 507 -19.66 -12.59 17.50
CA VAL A 507 -18.82 -12.18 16.36
C VAL A 507 -17.45 -11.69 16.84
N ILE A 508 -16.46 -11.70 15.95
CA ILE A 508 -15.11 -11.22 16.23
C ILE A 508 -14.78 -9.94 15.48
N LEU A 509 -13.84 -9.17 16.04
CA LEU A 509 -13.31 -7.98 15.39
C LEU A 509 -12.34 -8.33 14.24
N ALA A 510 -12.54 -7.66 13.10
CA ALA A 510 -11.59 -7.55 12.00
C ALA A 510 -10.91 -6.18 12.03
N LYS A 511 -9.75 -6.13 12.68
CA LYS A 511 -8.83 -5.00 12.56
C LYS A 511 -7.80 -5.29 11.47
N LEU A 512 -7.63 -4.36 10.52
CA LEU A 512 -6.88 -4.60 9.30
C LEU A 512 -5.71 -3.63 9.14
N ASN A 513 -4.60 -4.14 8.62
CA ASN A 513 -3.55 -3.32 8.04
C ASN A 513 -3.92 -2.96 6.57
N LYS A 514 -3.67 -1.71 6.16
CA LYS A 514 -3.80 -1.25 4.76
C LYS A 514 -3.13 -2.16 3.73
N LYS A 515 -2.02 -2.82 4.06
CA LYS A 515 -1.32 -3.80 3.18
C LYS A 515 -2.27 -4.90 2.71
N ILE A 516 -3.09 -5.41 3.63
CA ILE A 516 -4.09 -6.45 3.32
C ILE A 516 -5.16 -5.84 2.42
N ILE A 517 -5.70 -4.68 2.78
CA ILE A 517 -6.76 -3.99 2.03
C ILE A 517 -6.35 -3.79 0.56
N PHE A 518 -5.14 -3.29 0.29
CA PHE A 518 -4.71 -2.93 -1.06
C PHE A 518 -4.35 -4.12 -1.96
N ASN A 519 -3.87 -5.23 -1.39
CA ASN A 519 -3.38 -6.36 -2.18
C ASN A 519 -4.47 -7.45 -2.31
N LYS A 520 -4.99 -7.65 -3.52
CA LYS A 520 -6.04 -8.65 -3.82
C LYS A 520 -5.72 -10.07 -3.32
N ASN A 521 -4.47 -10.50 -3.44
CA ASN A 521 -4.06 -11.84 -3.01
C ASN A 521 -4.00 -11.92 -1.47
N LEU A 522 -3.53 -10.87 -0.81
CA LEU A 522 -3.55 -10.80 0.65
C LEU A 522 -4.97 -10.68 1.19
N ARG A 523 -5.86 -9.93 0.53
CA ARG A 523 -7.29 -9.95 0.86
C ARG A 523 -7.85 -11.36 0.78
N SER A 524 -7.62 -12.07 -0.33
CA SER A 524 -8.12 -13.43 -0.51
C SER A 524 -7.61 -14.39 0.57
N LYS A 525 -6.30 -14.34 0.88
CA LYS A 525 -5.71 -15.13 1.98
C LYS A 525 -6.28 -14.76 3.35
N TRP A 526 -6.43 -13.46 3.62
CA TRP A 526 -7.00 -12.97 4.87
C TRP A 526 -8.47 -13.39 5.01
N VAL A 527 -9.27 -13.30 3.94
CA VAL A 527 -10.67 -13.74 3.92
C VAL A 527 -10.76 -15.24 4.23
N GLN A 528 -9.90 -16.08 3.63
CA GLN A 528 -9.85 -17.50 3.94
C GLN A 528 -9.48 -17.76 5.40
N GLN A 529 -8.48 -17.04 5.92
CA GLN A 529 -8.05 -17.17 7.30
C GLN A 529 -9.17 -16.78 8.27
N MET A 530 -9.84 -15.64 8.04
CA MET A 530 -10.94 -15.21 8.89
C MET A 530 -12.13 -16.15 8.82
N LEU A 531 -12.45 -16.67 7.63
CA LEU A 531 -13.50 -17.67 7.47
C LEU A 531 -13.16 -18.94 8.25
N LYS A 532 -11.90 -19.41 8.19
CA LYS A 532 -11.43 -20.54 9.01
C LYS A 532 -11.57 -20.22 10.50
N THR A 533 -11.15 -19.05 10.96
CA THR A 533 -11.27 -18.65 12.37
C THR A 533 -12.73 -18.63 12.84
N VAL A 534 -13.64 -18.03 12.07
CA VAL A 534 -15.08 -17.97 12.41
C VAL A 534 -15.69 -19.37 12.42
N TRP A 535 -15.38 -20.18 11.40
CA TRP A 535 -15.85 -21.56 11.27
C TRP A 535 -15.39 -22.46 12.41
N SER A 536 -14.08 -22.48 12.69
CA SER A 536 -13.46 -23.34 13.71
C SER A 536 -13.84 -22.96 15.14
N ASN A 537 -14.43 -21.78 15.36
CA ASN A 537 -14.83 -21.33 16.69
C ASN A 537 -16.34 -21.17 16.85
N ASN A 538 -17.13 -21.74 15.93
CA ASN A 538 -18.59 -21.71 15.94
C ASN A 538 -19.17 -20.29 16.06
N LEU A 539 -18.49 -19.30 15.48
CA LEU A 539 -18.91 -17.90 15.54
C LEU A 539 -19.92 -17.57 14.43
N ASP A 540 -20.70 -16.53 14.64
CA ASP A 540 -21.72 -16.10 13.68
C ASP A 540 -21.19 -15.13 12.63
N GLY A 541 -19.97 -14.60 12.78
CA GLY A 541 -19.41 -13.68 11.80
C GLY A 541 -18.38 -12.71 12.33
N ILE A 542 -18.33 -11.52 11.72
CA ILE A 542 -17.19 -10.62 11.79
C ILE A 542 -17.62 -9.14 11.74
N ASN A 543 -17.01 -8.31 12.57
CA ASN A 543 -17.20 -6.86 12.61
C ASN A 543 -15.94 -6.15 12.11
N PHE A 544 -16.04 -5.34 11.06
CA PHE A 544 -14.91 -4.58 10.51
C PHE A 544 -14.73 -3.24 11.21
N ASP A 545 -13.57 -3.04 11.82
CA ASP A 545 -13.15 -1.79 12.44
C ASP A 545 -11.95 -1.21 11.67
N VAL A 546 -12.26 -0.43 10.62
CA VAL A 546 -11.28 0.20 9.73
C VAL A 546 -11.40 1.70 9.82
N GLU A 547 -10.49 2.31 10.59
CA GLU A 547 -10.55 3.71 11.01
C GLU A 547 -9.50 4.63 10.35
N TYR A 548 -9.02 4.25 9.17
CA TYR A 548 -7.99 5.01 8.46
C TYR A 548 -8.52 6.27 7.78
N ALA A 549 -7.78 7.38 7.86
CA ALA A 549 -8.07 8.54 7.03
C ALA A 549 -8.08 8.17 5.54
N CYS A 550 -9.11 8.64 4.83
CA CYS A 550 -9.34 8.44 3.41
C CYS A 550 -10.04 9.68 2.84
N SER A 551 -9.34 10.48 2.05
CA SER A 551 -9.94 11.64 1.40
C SER A 551 -10.78 11.23 0.17
N PRO A 552 -11.70 12.09 -0.31
CA PRO A 552 -12.53 11.78 -1.48
C PRO A 552 -11.75 11.39 -2.75
N ASN A 553 -10.49 11.84 -2.87
CA ASN A 553 -9.63 11.56 -4.01
C ASN A 553 -8.94 10.19 -3.93
N GLN A 554 -8.90 9.54 -2.76
CA GLN A 554 -8.23 8.26 -2.54
C GLN A 554 -9.09 7.07 -2.99
N ARG A 555 -9.50 7.10 -4.27
CA ARG A 555 -10.37 6.08 -4.87
C ARG A 555 -9.82 4.67 -4.74
N HIS A 556 -8.50 4.50 -4.77
CA HIS A 556 -7.87 3.19 -4.62
C HIS A 556 -8.15 2.56 -3.24
N PHE A 557 -8.04 3.33 -2.15
CA PHE A 557 -8.39 2.85 -0.81
C PHE A 557 -9.87 2.53 -0.70
N ARG A 558 -10.74 3.45 -1.12
CA ARG A 558 -12.20 3.26 -1.11
C ARG A 558 -12.60 1.96 -1.82
N ASN A 559 -12.16 1.81 -3.07
CA ASN A 559 -12.49 0.66 -3.90
C ASN A 559 -11.89 -0.64 -3.35
N SER A 560 -10.67 -0.59 -2.80
CA SER A 560 -10.02 -1.76 -2.22
C SER A 560 -10.70 -2.22 -0.93
N TYR A 561 -11.18 -1.28 -0.11
CA TYR A 561 -11.93 -1.62 1.09
C TYR A 561 -13.31 -2.19 0.75
N THR A 562 -14.04 -1.58 -0.19
CA THR A 562 -15.29 -2.16 -0.71
C THR A 562 -15.07 -3.55 -1.32
N ALA A 563 -13.97 -3.75 -2.05
CA ALA A 563 -13.61 -5.05 -2.62
C ALA A 563 -13.34 -6.09 -1.53
N LEU A 564 -12.63 -5.75 -0.46
CA LEU A 564 -12.43 -6.63 0.69
C LEU A 564 -13.75 -7.06 1.31
N LEU A 565 -14.66 -6.12 1.50
CA LEU A 565 -15.97 -6.40 2.09
C LEU A 565 -16.82 -7.29 1.17
N LYS A 566 -16.79 -7.04 -0.13
CA LYS A 566 -17.42 -7.91 -1.15
C LYS A 566 -16.85 -9.33 -1.12
N GLU A 567 -15.53 -9.46 -1.18
CA GLU A 567 -14.82 -10.75 -1.16
C GLU A 567 -15.15 -11.53 0.12
N THR A 568 -15.17 -10.85 1.28
CA THR A 568 -15.57 -11.44 2.57
C THR A 568 -17.02 -11.90 2.54
N SER A 569 -17.94 -11.04 2.10
CA SER A 569 -19.38 -11.33 2.03
C SER A 569 -19.69 -12.54 1.16
N GLU A 570 -19.09 -12.60 -0.03
CA GLU A 570 -19.26 -13.70 -0.97
C GLU A 570 -18.68 -15.02 -0.43
N ALA A 571 -17.47 -14.98 0.16
CA ALA A 571 -16.84 -16.16 0.74
C ALA A 571 -17.63 -16.69 1.94
N PHE A 572 -17.93 -15.81 2.91
CA PHE A 572 -18.59 -16.19 4.15
C PHE A 572 -20.00 -16.69 3.87
N ARG A 573 -20.82 -15.98 3.08
CA ARG A 573 -22.23 -16.38 2.85
C ARG A 573 -22.36 -17.64 2.01
N LYS A 574 -21.37 -17.97 1.18
CA LYS A 574 -21.36 -19.25 0.45
C LYS A 574 -21.22 -20.45 1.39
N ILE A 575 -20.42 -20.32 2.46
CA ILE A 575 -20.13 -21.41 3.40
C ILE A 575 -21.05 -21.37 4.62
N MET A 576 -21.33 -20.16 5.13
CA MET A 576 -22.14 -19.85 6.30
C MET A 576 -23.24 -18.87 5.87
N PRO A 577 -24.36 -19.36 5.30
CA PRO A 577 -25.43 -18.51 4.75
C PRO A 577 -26.02 -17.51 5.74
N HIS A 578 -25.95 -17.84 7.04
CA HIS A 578 -26.47 -17.05 8.14
C HIS A 578 -25.45 -16.12 8.82
N THR A 579 -24.25 -15.98 8.25
CA THR A 579 -23.21 -15.14 8.83
C THR A 579 -23.64 -13.67 8.95
N GLN A 580 -23.22 -13.00 10.02
CA GLN A 580 -23.39 -11.56 10.22
C GLN A 580 -22.08 -10.83 9.93
N ILE A 581 -22.13 -9.87 9.01
CA ILE A 581 -21.02 -8.98 8.69
C ILE A 581 -21.43 -7.54 9.03
N SER A 582 -20.71 -6.89 9.94
CA SER A 582 -20.94 -5.49 10.31
C SER A 582 -19.71 -4.64 10.05
N VAL A 583 -19.90 -3.32 9.92
CA VAL A 583 -18.81 -2.37 9.67
C VAL A 583 -18.99 -1.13 10.52
N ASP A 584 -17.96 -0.78 11.28
CA ASP A 584 -17.91 0.46 12.05
C ASP A 584 -17.61 1.64 11.13
N VAL A 585 -18.44 2.68 11.21
CA VAL A 585 -18.34 3.87 10.37
C VAL A 585 -18.39 5.14 11.20
N ILE A 586 -17.77 6.21 10.67
CA ILE A 586 -17.68 7.50 11.35
C ILE A 586 -19.06 8.13 11.56
N PHE A 587 -19.16 9.12 12.45
CA PHE A 587 -20.42 9.76 12.83
C PHE A 587 -21.26 10.30 11.65
N GLU A 588 -20.65 10.72 10.53
CA GLU A 588 -21.38 11.26 9.37
C GLU A 588 -20.90 10.71 8.02
N ALA A 589 -21.86 10.45 7.13
CA ALA A 589 -21.60 9.96 5.78
C ALA A 589 -20.88 10.99 4.88
N THR A 590 -21.01 12.29 5.19
CA THR A 590 -20.42 13.39 4.41
C THR A 590 -18.99 13.74 4.80
N SER A 591 -18.36 12.97 5.69
CA SER A 591 -17.02 13.26 6.18
C SER A 591 -15.99 13.22 5.04
N HIS A 592 -15.21 14.28 4.90
CA HIS A 592 -14.04 14.31 4.01
C HIS A 592 -12.81 13.61 4.61
N TYR A 593 -12.86 13.26 5.91
CA TYR A 593 -11.76 12.63 6.62
C TYR A 593 -11.75 11.10 6.44
N ARG A 594 -12.93 10.48 6.47
CA ARG A 594 -13.14 9.06 6.13
C ARG A 594 -14.18 8.95 5.03
N ALA A 595 -13.85 9.41 3.83
CA ALA A 595 -14.75 9.42 2.67
C ALA A 595 -14.83 8.02 2.03
N TYR A 596 -15.25 7.00 2.77
CA TYR A 596 -15.40 5.65 2.23
C TYR A 596 -16.56 5.54 1.22
N ASP A 597 -16.69 4.39 0.56
CA ASP A 597 -17.86 4.07 -0.26
C ASP A 597 -18.94 3.42 0.61
N TYR A 598 -19.67 4.23 1.39
CA TYR A 598 -20.62 3.74 2.37
C TYR A 598 -21.77 2.93 1.75
N GLN A 599 -22.23 3.30 0.55
CA GLN A 599 -23.20 2.52 -0.21
C GLN A 599 -22.64 1.13 -0.56
N GLY A 600 -21.39 1.06 -1.04
CA GLY A 600 -20.70 -0.20 -1.28
C GLY A 600 -20.51 -1.03 0.00
N LEU A 601 -20.12 -0.41 1.11
CA LEU A 601 -19.98 -1.09 2.40
C LEU A 601 -21.32 -1.64 2.90
N ALA A 602 -22.39 -0.85 2.84
CA ALA A 602 -23.74 -1.26 3.25
C ALA A 602 -24.32 -2.38 2.36
N LYS A 603 -23.93 -2.41 1.08
CA LYS A 603 -24.35 -3.46 0.13
C LYS A 603 -23.80 -4.84 0.53
N TYR A 604 -22.55 -4.90 0.99
CA TYR A 604 -21.87 -6.18 1.28
C TYR A 604 -21.88 -6.57 2.77
N SER A 605 -22.25 -5.66 3.67
CA SER A 605 -22.50 -5.95 5.09
C SER A 605 -23.98 -6.18 5.38
N ASP A 606 -24.31 -6.68 6.56
CA ASP A 606 -25.65 -6.73 7.12
C ASP A 606 -26.11 -5.36 7.63
N PHE A 607 -25.19 -4.59 8.22
CA PHE A 607 -25.40 -3.19 8.59
C PHE A 607 -24.08 -2.44 8.83
N LEU A 608 -24.19 -1.12 8.80
CA LEU A 608 -23.19 -0.18 9.29
C LEU A 608 -23.51 0.17 10.75
N PHE A 609 -22.51 0.04 11.62
CA PHE A 609 -22.55 0.52 12.99
C PHE A 609 -22.00 1.95 13.03
N ILE A 610 -22.89 2.94 13.18
CA ILE A 610 -22.50 4.35 13.18
C ILE A 610 -21.97 4.71 14.55
N MET A 611 -20.69 5.07 14.64
CA MET A 611 -20.06 5.58 15.86
C MET A 611 -20.52 7.02 16.12
N ALA A 612 -21.71 7.18 16.71
CA ALA A 612 -22.33 8.48 16.98
C ALA A 612 -21.87 9.03 18.35
N TYR A 613 -20.55 9.08 18.55
CA TYR A 613 -19.86 9.58 19.74
C TYR A 613 -18.51 10.21 19.35
N ASP A 614 -17.74 10.69 20.34
CA ASP A 614 -16.52 11.48 20.17
C ASP A 614 -16.76 12.77 19.32
N GLU A 615 -17.92 13.41 19.47
CA GLU A 615 -18.28 14.58 18.66
C GLU A 615 -17.47 15.84 19.02
N SER A 616 -17.02 15.95 20.27
CA SER A 616 -16.40 17.15 20.85
C SER A 616 -14.90 16.99 21.10
N VAL A 617 -14.15 16.53 20.10
CA VAL A 617 -12.68 16.31 20.22
C VAL A 617 -11.83 17.59 20.15
N HIS A 618 -12.41 18.72 19.72
CA HIS A 618 -11.70 19.99 19.53
C HIS A 618 -12.14 21.11 20.47
N LYS A 619 -13.22 20.89 21.23
CA LYS A 619 -13.77 21.84 22.20
C LYS A 619 -14.47 21.06 23.31
N VAL A 620 -14.68 21.69 24.46
CA VAL A 620 -15.53 21.09 25.49
C VAL A 620 -16.96 21.02 24.96
N GLY A 621 -17.58 19.85 25.06
CA GLY A 621 -18.95 19.64 24.64
C GLY A 621 -19.44 18.23 24.96
N PRO A 622 -20.70 17.93 24.64
CA PRO A 622 -21.23 16.58 24.76
C PRO A 622 -20.36 15.56 24.03
N ASN A 623 -20.28 14.31 24.55
CA ASN A 623 -19.63 13.18 23.87
C ASN A 623 -20.54 12.64 22.75
N SER A 624 -21.83 12.48 23.06
CA SER A 624 -22.85 12.17 22.06
C SER A 624 -24.16 12.94 22.31
N GLY A 625 -24.39 14.05 21.64
CA GLY A 625 -25.62 14.83 21.76
C GLY A 625 -26.77 14.18 20.99
N TYR A 626 -28.00 14.37 21.48
CA TYR A 626 -29.20 13.84 20.80
C TYR A 626 -29.33 14.33 19.34
N HIS A 627 -29.08 15.62 19.11
CA HIS A 627 -29.16 16.20 17.76
C HIS A 627 -28.05 15.70 16.83
N ALA A 628 -26.85 15.45 17.36
CA ALA A 628 -25.76 14.86 16.60
C ALA A 628 -26.04 13.39 16.25
N ALA A 629 -26.61 12.61 17.18
CA ALA A 629 -27.06 11.24 16.89
C ALA A 629 -28.16 11.22 15.80
N LYS A 630 -29.11 12.16 15.84
CA LYS A 630 -30.11 12.34 14.78
C LYS A 630 -29.46 12.71 13.44
N TRP A 631 -28.50 13.65 13.46
CA TRP A 631 -27.74 14.02 12.27
C TRP A 631 -27.01 12.81 11.68
N ALA A 632 -26.33 12.04 12.51
CA ALA A 632 -25.60 10.84 12.12
C ALA A 632 -26.50 9.90 11.31
N ILE A 633 -27.65 9.49 11.85
CA ILE A 633 -28.62 8.65 11.13
C ILE A 633 -29.08 9.30 9.83
N THR A 634 -29.54 10.56 9.88
CA THR A 634 -30.07 11.24 8.69
C THR A 634 -29.03 11.43 7.58
N SER A 635 -27.74 11.58 7.93
CA SER A 635 -26.66 11.73 6.95
C SER A 635 -26.49 10.47 6.09
N TYR A 636 -26.52 9.28 6.70
CA TYR A 636 -26.44 8.01 6.00
C TYR A 636 -27.71 7.69 5.21
N LEU A 637 -28.90 8.04 5.74
CA LEU A 637 -30.15 7.94 4.98
C LEU A 637 -30.12 8.81 3.72
N ARG A 638 -29.57 10.03 3.81
CA ARG A 638 -29.40 10.95 2.66
C ARG A 638 -28.38 10.44 1.64
N ASP A 639 -27.41 9.64 2.08
CA ASP A 639 -26.47 8.93 1.20
C ASP A 639 -27.06 7.62 0.62
N ASN A 640 -28.39 7.50 0.59
CA ASN A 640 -29.14 6.36 0.05
C ASN A 640 -28.89 5.02 0.75
N ILE A 641 -28.45 5.04 2.01
CA ILE A 641 -28.33 3.82 2.80
C ILE A 641 -29.68 3.49 3.43
N PRO A 642 -30.22 2.27 3.25
CA PRO A 642 -31.50 1.89 3.83
C PRO A 642 -31.47 1.92 5.36
N ALA A 643 -32.58 2.32 6.00
CA ALA A 643 -32.71 2.27 7.45
C ALA A 643 -32.43 0.87 8.05
N SER A 644 -32.77 -0.19 7.30
CA SER A 644 -32.50 -1.59 7.64
C SER A 644 -31.01 -1.99 7.61
N LYS A 645 -30.13 -1.08 7.18
CA LYS A 645 -28.66 -1.21 7.18
C LYS A 645 -27.98 -0.33 8.23
N ILE A 646 -28.73 0.32 9.11
CA ILE A 646 -28.16 1.29 10.07
C ILE A 646 -28.35 0.82 11.51
N VAL A 647 -27.27 0.71 12.26
CA VAL A 647 -27.27 0.55 13.73
C VAL A 647 -26.63 1.77 14.36
N LEU A 648 -27.32 2.40 15.32
CA LEU A 648 -26.83 3.58 16.02
C LEU A 648 -25.96 3.17 17.22
N GLY A 649 -24.65 3.42 17.13
CA GLY A 649 -23.70 3.20 18.22
C GLY A 649 -23.60 4.40 19.14
N ILE A 650 -23.79 4.17 20.45
CA ILE A 650 -23.82 5.20 21.50
C ILE A 650 -22.79 4.85 22.60
N PRO A 651 -22.15 5.83 23.26
CA PRO A 651 -21.09 5.53 24.22
C PRO A 651 -21.67 5.20 25.60
N TRP A 652 -21.07 4.22 26.28
CA TRP A 652 -21.24 3.96 27.72
C TRP A 652 -20.06 4.53 28.53
N TYR A 653 -19.37 5.51 27.96
CA TYR A 653 -18.32 6.30 28.58
C TYR A 653 -18.60 7.80 28.36
N GLY A 654 -17.83 8.65 29.03
CA GLY A 654 -17.84 10.09 28.83
C GLY A 654 -16.44 10.66 28.65
N ASP A 655 -16.39 11.91 28.23
CA ASP A 655 -15.16 12.67 28.05
C ASP A 655 -14.88 13.54 29.28
N LEU A 656 -13.73 13.32 29.90
CA LEU A 656 -13.18 14.13 30.98
C LEU A 656 -12.24 15.17 30.37
N TYR A 657 -12.64 16.43 30.48
CA TYR A 657 -11.85 17.59 30.09
C TYR A 657 -11.10 18.15 31.29
N VAL A 658 -9.82 18.47 31.11
CA VAL A 658 -9.08 19.29 32.08
C VAL A 658 -9.41 20.76 31.80
N CYS A 659 -9.83 21.49 32.83
CA CYS A 659 -10.25 22.89 32.72
C CYS A 659 -9.22 23.81 33.35
N SER A 660 -8.93 24.95 32.72
CA SER A 660 -8.17 26.03 33.34
C SER A 660 -9.04 26.83 34.32
N SER A 661 -10.31 27.00 33.97
CA SER A 661 -11.31 27.73 34.76
C SER A 661 -12.72 27.32 34.33
N LEU A 662 -13.73 27.73 35.09
CA LEU A 662 -15.12 27.68 34.67
C LEU A 662 -15.63 29.10 34.37
N ASN A 663 -16.47 29.23 33.35
CA ASN A 663 -17.34 30.39 33.14
C ASN A 663 -18.78 29.95 33.40
N GLY A 664 -19.30 30.24 34.61
CA GLY A 664 -20.50 29.58 35.11
C GLY A 664 -20.25 28.07 35.24
N ASP A 665 -21.10 27.25 34.60
CA ASP A 665 -20.92 25.80 34.53
C ASP A 665 -20.14 25.33 33.29
N HIS A 666 -19.68 26.24 32.42
CA HIS A 666 -18.94 25.90 31.21
C HIS A 666 -17.44 25.80 31.46
N CYS A 667 -16.83 24.67 31.11
CA CYS A 667 -15.39 24.48 31.24
C CYS A 667 -14.63 25.21 30.13
N ILE A 668 -13.68 26.05 30.54
CA ILE A 668 -12.65 26.58 29.64
C ILE A 668 -11.49 25.58 29.66
N PRO A 669 -11.22 24.86 28.54
CA PRO A 669 -10.29 23.75 28.57
C PRO A 669 -8.85 24.21 28.74
N ALA A 670 -8.11 23.52 29.61
CA ALA A 670 -6.66 23.50 29.52
C ALA A 670 -6.26 22.82 28.20
N LYS A 671 -5.25 23.37 27.54
CA LYS A 671 -4.86 22.95 26.18
C LYS A 671 -3.45 22.41 26.13
N ARG A 672 -3.23 21.42 25.25
CA ARG A 672 -1.91 21.00 24.77
C ARG A 672 -1.81 21.42 23.30
N GLY A 673 -1.10 22.51 23.05
CA GLY A 673 -1.19 23.21 21.76
C GLY A 673 -2.57 23.83 21.57
N GLU A 674 -3.21 23.55 20.42
CA GLU A 674 -4.55 24.05 20.11
C GLU A 674 -5.68 23.15 20.63
N ARG A 675 -5.37 21.93 21.09
CA ARG A 675 -6.38 20.94 21.47
C ARG A 675 -6.62 20.91 22.99
N PRO A 676 -7.88 20.69 23.43
CA PRO A 676 -8.15 20.40 24.84
C PRO A 676 -7.42 19.14 25.31
N ILE A 677 -7.07 19.10 26.60
CA ILE A 677 -6.60 17.87 27.25
C ILE A 677 -7.85 17.07 27.65
N ILE A 678 -8.05 15.91 27.02
CA ILE A 678 -9.25 15.07 27.15
C ILE A 678 -8.83 13.63 27.48
N ARG A 679 -9.62 12.93 28.30
CA ARG A 679 -9.51 11.48 28.53
C ARG A 679 -10.91 10.85 28.60
N GLN A 680 -11.08 9.68 28.03
CA GLN A 680 -12.31 8.89 28.18
C GLN A 680 -12.38 8.25 29.58
N VAL A 681 -13.58 8.21 30.17
CA VAL A 681 -13.86 7.58 31.47
C VAL A 681 -15.15 6.78 31.38
N CYS A 682 -15.10 5.51 31.79
CA CYS A 682 -16.27 4.63 31.80
C CYS A 682 -17.36 5.11 32.78
N TYR A 683 -18.62 4.78 32.48
CA TYR A 683 -19.79 5.20 33.25
C TYR A 683 -19.71 4.87 34.75
N CYS A 684 -19.18 3.71 35.12
CA CYS A 684 -18.96 3.37 36.53
C CYS A 684 -18.05 4.38 37.25
N GLY A 685 -16.93 4.76 36.64
CA GLY A 685 -16.02 5.78 37.17
C GLY A 685 -16.65 7.18 37.22
N ILE A 686 -17.50 7.50 36.24
CA ILE A 686 -18.26 8.75 36.22
C ILE A 686 -19.22 8.80 37.42
N LEU A 687 -19.98 7.75 37.67
CA LEU A 687 -20.92 7.68 38.79
C LEU A 687 -20.21 7.71 40.14
N ASN A 688 -19.11 6.97 40.30
CA ASN A 688 -18.30 7.01 41.52
C ASN A 688 -17.80 8.43 41.83
N THR A 689 -17.44 9.19 40.79
CA THR A 689 -17.03 10.59 40.94
C THR A 689 -18.24 11.46 41.31
N LEU A 690 -19.36 11.31 40.61
CA LEU A 690 -20.57 12.10 40.84
C LEU A 690 -21.16 11.89 42.24
N GLN A 691 -21.04 10.70 42.83
CA GLN A 691 -21.47 10.42 44.21
C GLN A 691 -20.75 11.29 45.24
N SER A 692 -19.51 11.72 44.96
CA SER A 692 -18.77 12.63 45.84
C SER A 692 -19.19 14.09 45.70
N VAL A 693 -19.90 14.44 44.61
CA VAL A 693 -20.31 15.80 44.25
C VAL A 693 -21.73 15.84 43.64
N PRO A 694 -22.77 15.28 44.30
CA PRO A 694 -24.08 15.08 43.69
C PRO A 694 -24.74 16.40 43.25
N ASP A 695 -24.54 17.48 44.00
CA ASP A 695 -25.08 18.82 43.71
C ASP A 695 -24.46 19.47 42.46
N HIS A 696 -23.42 18.88 41.89
CA HIS A 696 -22.75 19.37 40.69
C HIS A 696 -23.38 18.82 39.39
N TYR A 697 -24.32 17.88 39.49
CA TYR A 697 -25.05 17.38 38.33
C TYR A 697 -25.72 18.53 37.56
N ARG A 698 -25.54 18.55 36.24
CA ARG A 698 -26.20 19.48 35.33
C ARG A 698 -26.75 18.72 34.13
N TRP A 699 -27.88 19.21 33.60
CA TRP A 699 -28.46 18.75 32.36
C TRP A 699 -28.32 19.84 31.29
N ASN A 700 -27.70 19.50 30.17
CA ASN A 700 -27.61 20.40 29.03
C ASN A 700 -28.87 20.25 28.15
N SER A 701 -29.76 21.25 28.20
CA SER A 701 -31.02 21.25 27.45
C SER A 701 -30.85 21.42 25.94
N SER A 702 -29.66 21.76 25.45
CA SER A 702 -29.36 21.87 24.02
C SER A 702 -28.86 20.55 23.44
N SER A 703 -28.05 19.79 24.18
CA SER A 703 -27.54 18.48 23.73
C SER A 703 -28.37 17.29 24.21
N TRP A 704 -29.20 17.51 25.23
CA TRP A 704 -29.96 16.49 25.96
C TRP A 704 -29.06 15.44 26.59
N THR A 705 -27.99 15.92 27.22
CA THR A 705 -26.99 15.09 27.90
C THR A 705 -26.60 15.70 29.25
N PRO A 706 -26.22 14.87 30.22
CA PRO A 706 -25.69 15.33 31.49
C PRO A 706 -24.21 15.76 31.39
N TYR A 707 -23.82 16.61 32.34
CA TYR A 707 -22.43 16.91 32.62
C TYR A 707 -22.26 17.35 34.08
N PHE A 708 -21.03 17.34 34.58
CA PHE A 708 -20.69 17.98 35.85
C PHE A 708 -19.22 18.38 35.89
N SER A 709 -18.90 19.33 36.75
CA SER A 709 -17.52 19.77 36.99
C SER A 709 -17.11 19.44 38.42
N TYR A 710 -15.84 19.13 38.65
CA TYR A 710 -15.31 18.87 39.99
C TYR A 710 -13.83 19.25 40.09
N LYS A 711 -13.30 19.32 41.31
CA LYS A 711 -11.90 19.65 41.57
C LYS A 711 -11.22 18.51 42.34
N ASP A 712 -10.18 17.95 41.75
CA ASP A 712 -9.30 16.96 42.36
C ASP A 712 -7.85 17.23 41.94
N GLY A 713 -7.17 18.10 42.70
CA GLY A 713 -5.89 18.71 42.33
C GLY A 713 -6.00 19.71 41.16
N LYS A 714 -6.65 19.33 40.07
CA LYS A 714 -7.03 20.15 38.93
C LYS A 714 -8.55 20.26 38.82
N LEU A 715 -9.01 21.23 38.04
CA LEU A 715 -10.41 21.37 37.69
C LEU A 715 -10.73 20.49 36.48
N TYR A 716 -11.81 19.74 36.56
CA TYR A 716 -12.27 18.84 35.50
C TYR A 716 -13.74 19.07 35.19
N GLN A 717 -14.13 18.74 33.97
CA GLN A 717 -15.53 18.60 33.56
C GLN A 717 -15.73 17.29 32.81
N ILE A 718 -16.75 16.53 33.19
CA ILE A 718 -17.13 15.29 32.54
C ILE A 718 -18.43 15.51 31.76
N GLN A 719 -18.40 15.18 30.47
CA GLN A 719 -19.53 15.20 29.55
C GLN A 719 -19.85 13.75 29.17
N TYR A 720 -21.07 13.28 29.39
CA TYR A 720 -21.38 11.85 29.31
C TYR A 720 -22.84 11.57 28.98
N ASP A 721 -23.18 10.30 28.87
CA ASP A 721 -24.53 9.80 28.72
C ASP A 721 -25.02 9.07 29.97
N ASN A 722 -26.29 9.27 30.33
CA ASN A 722 -26.95 8.56 31.42
C ASN A 722 -28.23 7.86 30.89
N PRO A 723 -28.93 7.07 31.73
CA PRO A 723 -30.15 6.36 31.31
C PRO A 723 -31.20 7.25 30.64
N GLN A 724 -31.34 8.51 31.08
CA GLN A 724 -32.27 9.47 30.49
C GLN A 724 -31.87 9.87 29.06
N SER A 725 -30.62 10.28 28.84
CA SER A 725 -30.14 10.68 27.50
C SER A 725 -30.06 9.49 26.55
N LEU A 726 -29.71 8.31 27.04
CA LEU A 726 -29.71 7.06 26.28
C LEU A 726 -31.12 6.66 25.83
N SER A 727 -32.12 6.73 26.72
CA SER A 727 -33.51 6.42 26.39
C SER A 727 -34.03 7.27 25.23
N LEU A 728 -33.70 8.57 25.21
CA LEU A 728 -34.08 9.47 24.11
C LEU A 728 -33.51 9.01 22.77
N LYS A 729 -32.26 8.54 22.74
CA LYS A 729 -31.59 8.07 21.52
C LYS A 729 -32.07 6.70 21.07
N TYR A 730 -32.39 5.81 22.01
CA TYR A 730 -32.98 4.52 21.69
C TYR A 730 -34.40 4.69 21.12
N ASN A 731 -35.20 5.60 21.67
CA ASN A 731 -36.49 5.98 21.10
C ASN A 731 -36.33 6.60 19.70
N LEU A 732 -35.35 7.49 19.51
CA LEU A 732 -35.02 8.04 18.19
C LEU A 732 -34.72 6.95 17.16
N ALA A 733 -33.91 5.94 17.52
CA ALA A 733 -33.62 4.82 16.63
C ALA A 733 -34.90 4.02 16.28
N SER A 734 -35.78 3.81 17.26
CA SER A 734 -37.08 3.17 17.05
C SER A 734 -37.98 3.99 16.11
N ASP A 735 -38.13 5.29 16.36
CA ASP A 735 -38.96 6.21 15.60
C ASP A 735 -38.48 6.36 14.15
N MET A 736 -37.16 6.33 13.95
CA MET A 736 -36.54 6.37 12.62
C MET A 736 -36.56 5.01 11.90
N GLY A 737 -37.04 3.95 12.56
CA GLY A 737 -37.19 2.62 11.99
C GLY A 737 -35.87 1.93 11.60
N ILE A 738 -34.72 2.40 12.11
CA ILE A 738 -33.40 1.84 11.76
C ILE A 738 -33.18 0.43 12.33
N ARG A 739 -32.21 -0.31 11.80
CA ARG A 739 -31.96 -1.73 12.14
C ARG A 739 -31.71 -1.94 13.62
N GLY A 740 -31.06 -1.01 14.31
CA GLY A 740 -30.94 -1.15 15.74
C GLY A 740 -30.08 -0.11 16.45
N VAL A 741 -29.66 -0.45 17.65
CA VAL A 741 -28.81 0.35 18.52
C VAL A 741 -27.66 -0.50 19.04
N GLY A 742 -26.61 0.13 19.53
CA GLY A 742 -25.54 -0.58 20.20
C GLY A 742 -24.66 0.34 21.04
N MET A 743 -23.66 -0.26 21.69
CA MET A 743 -22.90 0.41 22.73
C MET A 743 -21.39 0.19 22.57
N TRP A 744 -20.63 1.28 22.69
CA TRP A 744 -19.20 1.25 22.93
C TRP A 744 -18.93 1.74 24.36
N HIS A 745 -18.50 0.89 25.29
CA HIS A 745 -18.56 -0.57 25.22
C HIS A 745 -19.23 -1.09 26.50
N ILE A 746 -19.72 -2.33 26.46
CA ILE A 746 -20.54 -2.91 27.53
C ILE A 746 -19.78 -3.04 28.85
N ASP A 747 -18.45 -3.15 28.79
CA ASP A 747 -17.60 -3.28 29.97
C ASP A 747 -17.40 -1.97 30.75
N CYS A 748 -18.00 -0.84 30.34
CA CYS A 748 -17.89 0.42 31.07
C CYS A 748 -18.81 0.55 32.30
N LEU A 749 -19.33 -0.58 32.80
CA LEU A 749 -20.15 -0.67 34.01
C LEU A 749 -19.38 -1.33 35.15
N ASP A 750 -19.92 -1.23 36.37
CA ASP A 750 -19.41 -1.96 37.52
C ASP A 750 -20.04 -3.37 37.53
N TYR A 751 -19.18 -4.40 37.48
CA TYR A 751 -19.55 -5.81 37.47
C TYR A 751 -19.29 -6.52 38.81
N SER A 752 -19.03 -5.77 39.88
CA SER A 752 -19.03 -6.32 41.24
C SER A 752 -20.41 -6.82 41.65
N ASP A 753 -20.43 -7.73 42.63
CA ASP A 753 -21.64 -8.30 43.23
C ASP A 753 -22.25 -7.40 44.33
N SER A 754 -22.17 -6.07 44.14
CA SER A 754 -22.78 -5.10 45.05
C SER A 754 -24.19 -4.69 44.58
N ALA A 755 -25.06 -4.33 45.52
CA ALA A 755 -26.39 -3.83 45.20
C ALA A 755 -26.33 -2.53 44.38
N GLU A 756 -25.31 -1.70 44.61
CA GLU A 756 -25.04 -0.47 43.88
C GLU A 756 -24.65 -0.77 42.43
N ALA A 757 -23.73 -1.70 42.20
CA ALA A 757 -23.34 -2.13 40.86
C ALA A 757 -24.53 -2.74 40.10
N GLN A 758 -25.36 -3.56 40.76
CA GLN A 758 -26.58 -4.09 40.17
C GLN A 758 -27.55 -2.98 39.74
N LYS A 759 -27.77 -1.96 40.59
CA LYS A 759 -28.63 -0.81 40.23
C LYS A 759 -28.08 -0.06 39.01
N ILE A 760 -26.76 0.15 38.94
CA ILE A 760 -26.11 0.81 37.80
C ILE A 760 -26.35 0.00 36.52
N ARG A 761 -26.12 -1.31 36.56
CA ARG A 761 -26.34 -2.21 35.41
C ARG A 761 -27.79 -2.15 34.94
N ASN A 762 -28.75 -2.36 35.83
CA ASN A 762 -30.17 -2.27 35.50
C ASN A 762 -30.51 -0.91 34.87
N SER A 763 -30.01 0.19 35.43
CA SER A 763 -30.30 1.54 34.91
C SER A 763 -29.83 1.75 33.46
N MET A 764 -28.75 1.09 33.04
CA MET A 764 -28.17 1.25 31.70
C MET A 764 -28.77 0.23 30.70
N PHE A 765 -29.14 -0.97 31.17
CA PHE A 765 -29.80 -1.99 30.33
C PHE A 765 -31.31 -1.76 30.17
N ASP A 766 -32.01 -1.24 31.18
CA ASP A 766 -33.46 -1.04 31.14
C ASP A 766 -33.94 -0.19 29.96
N PRO A 767 -33.29 0.95 29.62
CA PRO A 767 -33.68 1.78 28.49
C PRO A 767 -33.49 1.09 27.12
N LEU A 768 -32.67 0.04 27.03
CA LEU A 768 -32.45 -0.65 25.76
C LEU A 768 -33.75 -1.31 25.29
N PRO A 769 -34.02 -1.30 23.97
CA PRO A 769 -35.20 -1.94 23.43
C PRO A 769 -35.14 -3.46 23.63
N SER A 770 -36.30 -4.06 23.92
CA SER A 770 -36.43 -5.52 23.99
C SER A 770 -36.86 -6.05 22.63
N TRP A 771 -35.87 -6.26 21.75
CA TRP A 771 -36.10 -6.78 20.40
C TRP A 771 -35.78 -8.27 20.24
N LYS A 772 -35.39 -8.96 21.32
CA LYS A 772 -35.29 -10.42 21.34
C LYS A 772 -36.68 -11.06 21.36
N MET A 773 -36.90 -12.06 20.49
CA MET A 773 -38.08 -12.91 20.60
C MET A 773 -37.97 -13.81 21.84
N ARG A 774 -38.98 -13.78 22.73
CA ARG A 774 -39.11 -14.73 23.86
C ARG A 774 -39.32 -16.16 23.36
N LYS A 775 -38.57 -17.16 23.87
CA LYS A 775 -38.91 -18.61 23.85
C LYS A 775 -38.19 -19.39 24.98
N PRO A 776 -38.71 -20.57 25.39
CA PRO A 776 -39.51 -20.84 26.58
C PRO A 776 -38.69 -21.14 27.87
N ASP A 777 -39.40 -21.16 29.01
CA ASP A 777 -38.91 -21.26 30.41
C ASP A 777 -37.72 -22.23 30.66
N VAL A 778 -36.63 -21.65 31.16
CA VAL A 778 -35.40 -22.31 31.62
C VAL A 778 -35.54 -22.66 33.10
N LYS A 779 -36.27 -23.74 33.43
CA LYS A 779 -36.41 -24.21 34.83
C LYS A 779 -35.58 -25.44 35.21
N ASP A 780 -34.83 -26.06 34.30
CA ASP A 780 -34.14 -27.32 34.59
C ASP A 780 -32.65 -27.35 34.20
N LEU A 781 -31.87 -26.32 34.53
CA LEU A 781 -30.41 -26.42 34.48
C LEU A 781 -29.84 -26.27 35.89
N LYS A 782 -29.57 -27.41 36.53
CA LYS A 782 -28.85 -27.48 37.80
C LYS A 782 -27.34 -27.43 37.55
N TYR A 783 -26.68 -26.52 38.26
CA TYR A 783 -25.23 -26.36 38.33
C TYR A 783 -24.58 -27.53 39.09
N VAL A 784 -23.51 -28.10 38.54
CA VAL A 784 -22.61 -29.05 39.22
C VAL A 784 -21.23 -28.40 39.26
N PRO A 785 -20.62 -28.15 40.43
CA PRO A 785 -19.24 -27.71 40.52
C PRO A 785 -18.30 -28.91 40.70
N GLU A 786 -17.24 -28.99 39.89
CA GLU A 786 -16.04 -29.79 40.15
C GLU A 786 -14.82 -28.94 39.74
N ALA A 787 -13.89 -28.67 40.66
CA ALA A 787 -12.75 -29.48 41.06
C ALA A 787 -11.54 -29.30 40.13
N ASP A 788 -10.45 -28.94 40.79
CA ASP A 788 -9.10 -28.61 40.35
C ASP A 788 -8.55 -29.52 39.25
N HIS A 789 -8.06 -28.94 38.15
CA HIS A 789 -6.87 -29.40 37.42
C HIS A 789 -6.23 -28.24 36.66
N SER A 790 -5.17 -27.71 37.25
CA SER A 790 -4.10 -26.98 36.57
C SER A 790 -3.34 -27.90 35.61
N THR A 791 -3.12 -27.45 34.37
CA THR A 791 -1.84 -27.61 33.65
C THR A 791 -1.79 -26.65 32.45
N ASP A 792 -0.71 -25.88 32.41
CA ASP A 792 -0.24 -24.99 31.34
C ASP A 792 -0.20 -25.65 29.95
N VAL A 793 -0.59 -24.89 28.93
CA VAL A 793 0.09 -24.89 27.63
C VAL A 793 0.42 -23.44 27.29
N LYS A 794 1.63 -23.04 27.69
CA LYS A 794 2.35 -21.93 27.07
C LYS A 794 2.84 -22.37 25.69
N ASP A 795 2.99 -21.38 24.81
CA ASP A 795 3.60 -21.42 23.47
C ASP A 795 2.63 -21.68 22.31
N GLU A 796 2.08 -20.60 21.74
CA GLU A 796 1.92 -20.42 20.28
C GLU A 796 1.38 -19.01 19.90
N PHE A 797 2.12 -17.94 20.17
CA PHE A 797 1.95 -16.64 19.48
C PHE A 797 3.26 -15.84 19.52
N PRO A 798 3.98 -15.61 18.41
CA PRO A 798 5.12 -14.70 18.40
C PRO A 798 4.64 -13.24 18.32
N ASP A 799 5.08 -12.47 19.31
CA ASP A 799 5.17 -11.01 19.41
C ASP A 799 4.73 -10.20 18.19
N PHE A 800 3.49 -9.73 18.20
CA PHE A 800 3.12 -8.46 17.62
C PHE A 800 2.18 -7.78 18.60
N LEU A 801 2.65 -6.68 19.21
CA LEU A 801 1.91 -5.48 19.67
C LEU A 801 2.51 -4.92 20.97
N SER A 802 3.18 -3.76 20.85
CA SER A 802 3.22 -2.66 21.84
C SER A 802 4.12 -1.53 21.30
N PRO A 803 3.83 -0.25 21.60
CA PRO A 803 2.55 0.47 21.55
C PRO A 803 2.39 1.29 20.26
#